data_AF-A0A074ZVS4-F1
#
_entry.id   AF-A0A074ZVS4-F1
#
_cell.length_a   1.000
_cell.length_b   1.000
_cell.length_c   1.000
_cell.angle_alpha   90.00
_cell.angle_beta   90.00
_cell.angle_gamma   90.00
#
_symmetry.space_group_name_H-M   'P 1'
#
loop_
_entity.id
_entity.type
_entity.pdbx_description
1 polymer ?
#
loop_
_entity_poly.entity_id
_entity_poly.type
_entity_poly.pdbx_seq_one_letter_code
_entity_poly.pdbx_strand_id
1 'polypeptide(L)'
;MAQCELVLRLELIWHLAELIFLQSFPEGHLAYNLCNWFHVQSQEAADNARLLIDLHGGSSGGRPSLVRPEEDERFWPTVLALVLQARPHEAASLLAIHSYANSRGLRSLRQLLVAMPIASHNTKNKGTWRNSGVAFSQAWNYWQSECRRRLSGGEFDHTGNDPESTQYVKLIVSILAGSSASWDDPLILLVTGGSHAWYFRFVSFLFYTDQLVTMDALSGHLDAWLNGRGISEGESDSDLDQVVDSLLISIFKFDVQSFVRVACEKLESWWLVAHFTNLLHRTYPDVLCSTGSSEGIDTFRAKPEDHAEVSSIQNQQSEFAVISRDRRSPSLPDFFLIGYAESLACDLGLLPVALGYLDFCENGSFRQSALLLRHACPVSTRAVNWFLSQARSRSLHETSKQLAGIATRRFLPLVLHDFDKASGNGDKIVYNCLPSCATIGWALMARDLGIVARIAEYTLARDKEFCVESPSEDPYPHPTEIAEMAAIVLGFCNDQALRSVPPSQSFQPATSLSELCLSSELAFLVRYAKLQQCFASGDIETAVDRLIDLLITGSGSSSAVELGAASCGSGSLISTRLRLRLLTEVRHLLGRRCIRRDQAELLISALVDLRLDTCEDPTEDNKKLNDLLVHIHILLAQELTSSLLVRESQINNVVLGGVV
;
A
#
# COMPACT_ATOMS: atom_id res chain seq x y z
N MET A 1 1.07 -20.54 16.83
CA MET A 1 0.16 -21.70 16.89
C MET A 1 -1.17 -21.32 16.26
N ALA A 2 -2.05 -20.54 16.91
CA ALA A 2 -3.36 -20.17 16.36
C ALA A 2 -3.34 -19.48 14.96
N GLN A 3 -2.40 -18.55 14.72
CA GLN A 3 -2.27 -17.89 13.41
C GLN A 3 -1.81 -18.84 12.29
N CYS A 4 -0.92 -19.80 12.60
CA CYS A 4 -0.48 -20.79 11.61
C CYS A 4 -1.63 -21.74 11.26
N GLU A 5 -2.41 -22.14 12.26
CA GLU A 5 -3.59 -22.97 12.06
C GLU A 5 -4.62 -22.27 11.18
N LEU A 6 -4.92 -20.99 11.44
CA LEU A 6 -5.81 -20.21 10.58
C LEU A 6 -5.34 -20.18 9.13
N VAL A 7 -4.05 -19.95 8.87
CA VAL A 7 -3.50 -19.95 7.50
C VAL A 7 -3.69 -21.31 6.82
N LEU A 8 -3.42 -22.41 7.53
CA LEU A 8 -3.64 -23.75 6.98
C LEU A 8 -5.11 -24.02 6.66
N ARG A 9 -6.04 -23.58 7.53
CA ARG A 9 -7.48 -23.69 7.26
C ARG A 9 -7.90 -22.85 6.06
N LEU A 10 -7.38 -21.63 5.94
CA LEU A 10 -7.66 -20.75 4.80
C LEU A 10 -7.12 -21.33 3.48
N GLU A 11 -5.93 -21.92 3.49
CA GLU A 11 -5.36 -22.61 2.32
C GLU A 11 -6.20 -23.83 1.92
N LEU A 12 -6.65 -24.61 2.90
CA LEU A 12 -7.53 -25.75 2.70
C LEU A 12 -8.85 -25.33 2.02
N ILE A 13 -9.49 -24.29 2.53
CA ILE A 13 -10.73 -23.72 1.99
C ILE A 13 -10.49 -23.15 0.59
N TRP A 14 -9.43 -22.37 0.41
CA TRP A 14 -9.10 -21.73 -0.87
C TRP A 14 -8.89 -22.76 -1.97
N HIS A 15 -8.06 -23.78 -1.72
CA HIS A 15 -7.78 -24.80 -2.72
C HIS A 15 -9.03 -25.60 -3.11
N LEU A 16 -9.91 -25.91 -2.14
CA LEU A 16 -11.17 -26.59 -2.47
C LEU A 16 -12.12 -25.67 -3.25
N ALA A 17 -12.23 -24.41 -2.84
CA ALA A 17 -13.07 -23.42 -3.52
C ALA A 17 -12.59 -23.17 -4.96
N GLU A 18 -11.28 -23.11 -5.19
CA GLU A 18 -10.70 -23.02 -6.53
C GLU A 18 -11.02 -24.27 -7.36
N LEU A 19 -10.83 -25.46 -6.78
CA LEU A 19 -11.13 -26.73 -7.43
C LEU A 19 -12.60 -26.80 -7.84
N ILE A 20 -13.54 -26.42 -6.96
CA ILE A 20 -14.97 -26.59 -7.20
C ILE A 20 -15.59 -25.42 -7.98
N PHE A 21 -15.29 -24.17 -7.63
CA PHE A 21 -15.95 -23.01 -8.25
C PHE A 21 -15.29 -22.55 -9.55
N LEU A 22 -13.98 -22.76 -9.73
CA LEU A 22 -13.23 -22.18 -10.85
C LEU A 22 -12.78 -23.21 -11.88
N GLN A 23 -12.48 -24.44 -11.48
CA GLN A 23 -12.00 -25.46 -12.41
C GLN A 23 -13.14 -26.22 -13.08
N SER A 24 -13.07 -26.33 -14.40
CA SER A 24 -13.94 -27.21 -15.17
C SER A 24 -13.31 -28.59 -15.31
N PHE A 25 -13.97 -29.63 -14.82
CA PHE A 25 -13.51 -31.02 -15.02
C PHE A 25 -14.25 -31.68 -16.17
N PRO A 26 -13.54 -32.45 -17.02
CA PRO A 26 -14.19 -33.49 -17.79
C PRO A 26 -14.81 -34.53 -16.83
N GLU A 27 -15.81 -35.26 -17.30
CA GLU A 27 -16.51 -36.29 -16.51
C GLU A 27 -15.51 -37.25 -15.81
N GLY A 28 -15.83 -37.82 -14.66
CA GLY A 28 -14.95 -38.81 -14.01
C GLY A 28 -13.58 -38.36 -13.51
N HIS A 29 -13.19 -37.10 -13.71
CA HIS A 29 -11.96 -36.53 -13.15
C HIS A 29 -12.18 -35.83 -11.81
N LEU A 30 -13.39 -35.39 -11.50
CA LEU A 30 -13.70 -34.65 -10.27
C LEU A 30 -13.31 -35.42 -9.01
N ALA A 31 -13.76 -36.67 -8.87
CA ALA A 31 -13.45 -37.49 -7.70
C ALA A 31 -11.94 -37.70 -7.50
N TYR A 32 -11.19 -37.93 -8.59
CA TYR A 32 -9.74 -38.07 -8.51
C TYR A 32 -9.07 -36.75 -8.10
N ASN A 33 -9.51 -35.61 -8.63
CA ASN A 33 -8.95 -34.32 -8.26
C ASN A 33 -9.26 -33.96 -6.79
N LEU A 34 -10.42 -34.37 -6.26
CA LEU A 34 -10.76 -34.22 -4.84
C LEU A 34 -9.86 -35.09 -3.94
N CYS A 35 -9.58 -36.34 -4.31
CA CYS A 35 -8.57 -37.15 -3.61
C CYS A 35 -7.16 -36.56 -3.74
N ASN A 36 -6.84 -35.96 -4.89
CA ASN A 36 -5.57 -35.24 -5.06
C ASN A 36 -5.49 -33.99 -4.19
N TRP A 37 -6.60 -33.28 -3.98
CA TRP A 37 -6.69 -32.20 -2.99
C TRP A 37 -6.43 -32.72 -1.59
N PHE A 38 -7.03 -33.83 -1.17
CA PHE A 38 -6.71 -34.46 0.12
C PHE A 38 -5.21 -34.73 0.25
N HIS A 39 -4.59 -35.33 -0.77
CA HIS A 39 -3.14 -35.53 -0.77
C HIS A 39 -2.35 -34.23 -0.62
N VAL A 40 -2.66 -33.17 -1.37
CA VAL A 40 -1.95 -31.88 -1.28
C VAL A 40 -2.07 -31.29 0.13
N GLN A 41 -3.24 -31.41 0.77
CA GLN A 41 -3.48 -30.90 2.11
C GLN A 41 -2.87 -31.79 3.22
N SER A 42 -2.57 -33.06 2.93
CA SER A 42 -1.98 -34.00 3.89
C SER A 42 -0.91 -34.87 3.22
N GLN A 43 0.34 -34.39 3.28
CA GLN A 43 1.52 -35.12 2.77
C GLN A 43 2.10 -36.14 3.77
N GLU A 44 1.55 -36.21 4.99
CA GLU A 44 2.06 -37.06 6.08
C GLU A 44 2.24 -38.52 5.66
N ALA A 45 1.25 -39.08 4.96
CA ALA A 45 1.31 -40.46 4.47
C ALA A 45 2.45 -40.68 3.45
N ALA A 46 2.65 -39.73 2.53
CA ALA A 46 3.70 -39.84 1.53
C ALA A 46 5.10 -39.72 2.17
N ASP A 47 5.24 -38.81 3.14
CA ASP A 47 6.50 -38.62 3.87
C ASP A 47 6.81 -39.82 4.77
N ASN A 48 5.82 -40.35 5.50
CA ASN A 48 5.97 -41.58 6.28
C ASN A 48 6.32 -42.77 5.39
N ALA A 49 5.72 -42.90 4.21
CA ALA A 49 6.03 -43.98 3.28
C ALA A 49 7.49 -43.91 2.80
N ARG A 50 7.99 -42.72 2.45
CA ARG A 50 9.40 -42.51 2.08
C ARG A 50 10.33 -42.89 3.23
N LEU A 51 10.05 -42.42 4.44
CA LEU A 51 10.83 -42.74 5.64
C LEU A 51 10.86 -44.25 5.90
N LEU A 52 9.71 -44.92 5.85
CA LEU A 52 9.61 -46.37 6.07
C LEU A 52 10.38 -47.17 5.01
N ILE A 53 10.29 -46.77 3.74
CA ILE A 53 11.04 -47.39 2.64
C ILE A 53 12.55 -47.15 2.79
N ASP A 54 12.99 -45.96 3.19
CA ASP A 54 14.41 -45.68 3.39
C ASP A 54 14.99 -46.46 4.59
N LEU A 55 14.21 -46.61 5.66
CA LEU A 55 14.59 -47.35 6.87
C LEU A 55 14.66 -48.87 6.64
N HIS A 56 13.76 -49.43 5.83
CA HIS A 56 13.58 -50.89 5.72
C HIS A 56 13.85 -51.47 4.32
N GLY A 57 13.88 -50.64 3.27
CA GLY A 57 13.97 -51.03 1.86
C GLY A 57 15.38 -51.41 1.36
N GLY A 58 16.35 -51.56 2.25
CA GLY A 58 17.66 -52.15 1.94
C GLY A 58 18.62 -51.30 1.08
N SER A 59 18.32 -50.02 0.84
CA SER A 59 19.11 -49.14 -0.03
C SER A 59 20.09 -48.21 0.71
N SER A 60 20.00 -48.09 2.04
CA SER A 60 20.97 -47.35 2.85
C SER A 60 21.94 -48.34 3.50
N GLY A 61 23.24 -48.12 3.37
CA GLY A 61 24.31 -48.90 4.03
C GLY A 61 24.32 -48.81 5.57
N GLY A 62 23.17 -48.51 6.18
CA GLY A 62 22.91 -48.50 7.61
C GLY A 62 22.45 -49.87 8.11
N ARG A 63 22.61 -50.07 9.42
CA ARG A 63 22.24 -51.31 10.13
C ARG A 63 20.84 -51.78 9.73
N PRO A 64 20.63 -53.09 9.49
CA PRO A 64 19.29 -53.63 9.31
C PRO A 64 18.44 -53.25 10.54
N SER A 65 17.29 -52.63 10.31
CA SER A 65 16.31 -52.37 11.36
C SER A 65 16.00 -53.69 12.07
N LEU A 66 16.07 -53.70 13.40
CA LEU A 66 15.75 -54.87 14.22
C LEU A 66 14.25 -55.14 14.30
N VAL A 67 13.44 -54.14 13.94
CA VAL A 67 11.97 -54.17 13.96
C VAL A 67 11.47 -54.48 12.56
N ARG A 68 10.48 -55.36 12.43
CA ARG A 68 9.87 -55.65 11.12
C ARG A 68 9.07 -54.44 10.66
N PRO A 69 8.98 -54.16 9.34
CA PRO A 69 8.25 -52.99 8.84
C PRO A 69 6.80 -52.95 9.30
N GLU A 70 6.12 -54.10 9.31
CA GLU A 70 4.74 -54.24 9.75
C GLU A 70 4.52 -54.05 11.27
N GLU A 71 5.58 -54.07 12.07
CA GLU A 71 5.52 -53.82 13.52
C GLU A 71 5.69 -52.31 13.85
N ASP A 72 6.06 -51.47 12.88
CA ASP A 72 6.06 -50.01 13.05
C ASP A 72 4.60 -49.51 13.05
N GLU A 73 4.21 -48.80 14.12
CA GLU A 73 2.85 -48.28 14.31
C GLU A 73 2.36 -47.42 13.13
N ARG A 74 3.27 -46.84 12.35
CA ARG A 74 2.92 -45.99 11.20
C ARG A 74 2.67 -46.78 9.93
N PHE A 75 3.09 -48.05 9.83
CA PHE A 75 3.09 -48.80 8.58
C PHE A 75 1.70 -48.95 7.98
N TRP A 76 0.80 -49.62 8.70
CA TRP A 76 -0.57 -49.88 8.21
C TRP A 76 -1.43 -48.62 8.07
N PRO A 77 -1.41 -47.67 9.03
CA PRO A 77 -2.05 -46.36 8.86
C PRO A 77 -1.58 -45.65 7.60
N THR A 78 -0.28 -45.69 7.28
CA THR A 78 0.28 -45.06 6.07
C THR A 78 -0.21 -45.76 4.80
N VAL A 79 -0.24 -47.10 4.76
CA VAL A 79 -0.79 -47.84 3.61
C VAL A 79 -2.26 -47.47 3.39
N LEU A 80 -3.06 -47.45 4.45
CA LEU A 80 -4.48 -47.09 4.39
C LEU A 80 -4.65 -45.64 3.90
N ALA A 81 -3.89 -44.69 4.44
CA ALA A 81 -3.92 -43.28 4.05
C ALA A 81 -3.63 -43.09 2.55
N LEU A 82 -2.58 -43.74 2.04
CA LEU A 82 -2.22 -43.69 0.63
C LEU A 82 -3.32 -44.26 -0.27
N VAL A 83 -4.01 -45.31 0.17
CA VAL A 83 -5.17 -45.84 -0.55
C VAL A 83 -6.31 -44.82 -0.56
N LEU A 84 -6.66 -44.21 0.58
CA LEU A 84 -7.71 -43.19 0.66
C LEU A 84 -7.39 -41.95 -0.19
N GLN A 85 -6.12 -41.57 -0.30
CA GLN A 85 -5.63 -40.50 -1.17
C GLN A 85 -5.54 -40.87 -2.67
N ALA A 86 -6.01 -42.07 -3.07
CA ALA A 86 -5.90 -42.59 -4.43
C ALA A 86 -4.45 -42.66 -4.97
N ARG A 87 -3.50 -43.07 -4.11
CA ARG A 87 -2.08 -43.30 -4.42
C ARG A 87 -1.72 -44.79 -4.40
N PRO A 88 -2.32 -45.62 -5.28
CA PRO A 88 -2.21 -47.07 -5.16
C PRO A 88 -0.79 -47.57 -5.44
N HIS A 89 -0.01 -46.88 -6.26
CA HIS A 89 1.36 -47.26 -6.58
C HIS A 89 2.31 -47.05 -5.40
N GLU A 90 2.14 -45.97 -4.65
CA GLU A 90 2.92 -45.71 -3.43
C GLU A 90 2.55 -46.73 -2.35
N ALA A 91 1.25 -46.98 -2.15
CA ALA A 91 0.77 -48.02 -1.25
C ALA A 91 1.32 -49.41 -1.64
N ALA A 92 1.30 -49.77 -2.92
CA ALA A 92 1.84 -51.04 -3.41
C ALA A 92 3.36 -51.15 -3.27
N SER A 93 4.07 -50.03 -3.27
CA SER A 93 5.52 -49.96 -3.04
C SER A 93 5.85 -50.14 -1.55
N LEU A 94 5.09 -49.50 -0.67
CA LEU A 94 5.20 -49.69 0.78
C LEU A 94 4.84 -51.13 1.19
N LEU A 95 3.81 -51.72 0.60
CA LEU A 95 3.49 -53.14 0.82
C LEU A 95 4.59 -54.10 0.31
N ALA A 96 5.50 -53.65 -0.56
CA ALA A 96 6.57 -54.47 -1.09
C ALA A 96 7.71 -54.71 -0.07
N ILE A 97 7.85 -53.83 0.93
CA ILE A 97 8.87 -53.97 1.98
C ILE A 97 8.43 -54.88 3.14
N HIS A 98 7.13 -55.23 3.24
CA HIS A 98 6.62 -56.13 4.27
C HIS A 98 7.32 -57.50 4.24
N SER A 99 7.64 -58.08 5.41
CA SER A 99 8.30 -59.40 5.51
C SER A 99 7.61 -60.52 4.71
N TYR A 100 6.28 -60.48 4.58
CA TYR A 100 5.49 -61.45 3.82
C TYR A 100 4.96 -60.89 2.49
N ALA A 101 5.63 -59.91 1.88
CA ALA A 101 5.20 -59.29 0.62
C ALA A 101 4.98 -60.29 -0.53
N ASN A 102 5.64 -61.45 -0.47
CA ASN A 102 5.49 -62.57 -1.41
C ASN A 102 4.39 -63.59 -1.00
N SER A 103 3.66 -63.35 0.07
CA SER A 103 2.45 -64.13 0.39
C SER A 103 1.39 -63.94 -0.70
N ARG A 104 0.48 -64.91 -0.83
CA ARG A 104 -0.58 -64.86 -1.84
C ARG A 104 -1.47 -63.62 -1.67
N GLY A 105 -1.91 -63.34 -0.44
CA GLY A 105 -2.78 -62.19 -0.11
C GLY A 105 -2.13 -60.85 -0.45
N LEU A 106 -0.92 -60.57 0.05
CA LEU A 106 -0.25 -59.27 -0.21
C LEU A 106 0.13 -59.09 -1.68
N ARG A 107 0.55 -60.16 -2.37
CA ARG A 107 0.79 -60.09 -3.82
C ARG A 107 -0.51 -59.78 -4.57
N SER A 108 -1.62 -60.42 -4.20
CA SER A 108 -2.93 -60.19 -4.81
C SER A 108 -3.40 -58.75 -4.58
N LEU A 109 -3.26 -58.21 -3.35
CA LEU A 109 -3.58 -56.81 -3.04
C LEU A 109 -2.72 -55.84 -3.86
N ARG A 110 -1.41 -56.04 -3.93
CA ARG A 110 -0.51 -55.19 -4.74
C ARG A 110 -0.88 -55.22 -6.22
N GLN A 111 -1.29 -56.37 -6.75
CA GLN A 111 -1.80 -56.46 -8.12
C GLN A 111 -3.07 -55.66 -8.33
N LEU A 112 -4.04 -55.74 -7.39
CA LEU A 112 -5.27 -54.93 -7.46
C LEU A 112 -4.96 -53.44 -7.45
N LEU A 113 -4.07 -53.00 -6.56
CA LEU A 113 -3.65 -51.59 -6.46
C LEU A 113 -2.98 -51.12 -7.77
N VAL A 114 -2.00 -51.86 -8.28
CA VAL A 114 -1.28 -51.47 -9.52
C VAL A 114 -2.21 -51.49 -10.74
N ALA A 115 -3.22 -52.36 -10.77
CA ALA A 115 -4.19 -52.45 -11.85
C ALA A 115 -5.33 -51.42 -11.76
N MET A 116 -5.38 -50.60 -10.70
CA MET A 116 -6.46 -49.64 -10.48
C MET A 116 -6.54 -48.62 -11.62
N PRO A 117 -7.69 -48.49 -12.32
CA PRO A 117 -7.87 -47.47 -13.36
C PRO A 117 -7.88 -46.07 -12.74
N ILE A 118 -6.98 -45.18 -13.18
CA ILE A 118 -6.94 -43.78 -12.71
C ILE A 118 -7.21 -42.85 -13.88
N ALA A 119 -8.27 -42.04 -13.76
CA ALA A 119 -8.57 -40.93 -14.65
C ALA A 119 -7.83 -39.67 -14.17
N SER A 120 -6.65 -39.41 -14.74
CA SER A 120 -5.85 -38.21 -14.41
C SER A 120 -5.53 -37.40 -15.65
N HIS A 121 -5.57 -36.08 -15.50
CA HIS A 121 -5.28 -35.11 -16.55
C HIS A 121 -3.77 -34.96 -16.82
N ASN A 122 -2.91 -35.48 -15.92
CA ASN A 122 -1.46 -35.33 -16.05
C ASN A 122 -0.86 -36.38 -17.00
N THR A 123 -0.38 -35.91 -18.14
CA THR A 123 0.14 -36.69 -19.27
C THR A 123 1.48 -37.40 -19.03
N LYS A 124 2.09 -37.21 -17.85
CA LYS A 124 3.43 -37.75 -17.54
C LYS A 124 3.43 -39.19 -17.02
N ASN A 125 2.30 -39.73 -16.58
CA ASN A 125 2.24 -41.08 -16.03
C ASN A 125 1.80 -42.10 -17.10
N LYS A 126 2.69 -43.03 -17.46
CA LYS A 126 2.34 -44.20 -18.29
C LYS A 126 1.29 -45.02 -17.54
N GLY A 127 0.12 -45.24 -18.14
CA GLY A 127 -0.98 -46.04 -17.57
C GLY A 127 -2.23 -45.25 -17.17
N THR A 128 -2.22 -43.92 -17.30
CA THR A 128 -3.36 -43.06 -16.99
C THR A 128 -4.39 -43.02 -18.12
N TRP A 129 -5.67 -43.14 -17.79
CA TRP A 129 -6.77 -43.03 -18.75
C TRP A 129 -6.99 -41.55 -19.12
N ARG A 130 -6.80 -41.22 -20.40
CA ARG A 130 -6.92 -39.84 -20.93
C ARG A 130 -8.36 -39.36 -21.07
N ASN A 131 -9.29 -40.27 -21.34
CA ASN A 131 -10.69 -39.94 -21.58
C ASN A 131 -11.55 -40.71 -20.58
N SER A 132 -12.21 -39.99 -19.70
CA SER A 132 -13.38 -40.46 -18.99
C SER A 132 -14.51 -40.75 -19.99
N GLY A 133 -15.04 -41.96 -19.95
CA GLY A 133 -16.12 -42.36 -20.84
C GLY A 133 -16.48 -43.81 -20.60
N VAL A 134 -17.29 -44.38 -21.48
CA VAL A 134 -17.82 -45.74 -21.34
C VAL A 134 -16.71 -46.78 -21.13
N ALA A 135 -15.58 -46.67 -21.86
CA ALA A 135 -14.46 -47.59 -21.71
C ALA A 135 -13.79 -47.51 -20.32
N PHE A 136 -13.61 -46.30 -19.78
CA PHE A 136 -13.08 -46.12 -18.43
C PHE A 136 -14.05 -46.65 -17.38
N SER A 137 -15.35 -46.33 -17.51
CA SER A 137 -16.40 -46.85 -16.63
C SER A 137 -16.42 -48.39 -16.61
N GLN A 138 -16.32 -49.02 -17.78
CA GLN A 138 -16.24 -50.48 -17.89
C GLN A 138 -14.98 -51.05 -17.22
N ALA A 139 -13.81 -50.43 -17.43
CA ALA A 139 -12.57 -50.84 -16.80
C ALA A 139 -12.64 -50.72 -15.27
N TRP A 140 -13.20 -49.62 -14.75
CA TRP A 140 -13.42 -49.39 -13.33
C TRP A 140 -14.36 -50.43 -12.74
N ASN A 141 -15.53 -50.65 -13.36
CA ASN A 141 -16.52 -51.62 -12.91
C ASN A 141 -15.96 -53.05 -12.93
N TYR A 142 -15.18 -53.40 -13.96
CA TYR A 142 -14.50 -54.69 -14.04
C TYR A 142 -13.48 -54.85 -12.92
N TRP A 143 -12.61 -53.86 -12.71
CA TRP A 143 -11.61 -53.87 -11.65
C TRP A 143 -12.25 -53.98 -10.26
N GLN A 144 -13.29 -53.19 -9.98
CA GLN A 144 -13.99 -53.22 -8.70
C GLN A 144 -14.73 -54.55 -8.48
N SER A 145 -15.29 -55.14 -9.54
CA SER A 145 -15.90 -56.48 -9.48
C SER A 145 -14.87 -57.56 -9.17
N GLU A 146 -13.65 -57.43 -9.69
CA GLU A 146 -12.53 -58.32 -9.37
C GLU A 146 -12.09 -58.18 -7.91
N CYS A 147 -12.04 -56.95 -7.36
CA CYS A 147 -11.83 -56.72 -5.93
C CYS A 147 -12.87 -57.46 -5.07
N ARG A 148 -14.18 -57.31 -5.41
CA ARG A 148 -15.28 -58.00 -4.72
C ARG A 148 -15.14 -59.52 -4.81
N ARG A 149 -14.81 -60.06 -5.99
CA ARG A 149 -14.67 -61.50 -6.23
C ARG A 149 -13.53 -62.11 -5.42
N ARG A 150 -12.38 -61.43 -5.33
CA ARG A 150 -11.23 -61.91 -4.53
C ARG A 150 -11.51 -61.83 -3.04
N LEU A 151 -12.21 -60.77 -2.59
CA LEU A 151 -12.63 -60.62 -1.20
C LEU A 151 -13.60 -61.73 -0.77
N SER A 152 -14.66 -61.98 -1.55
CA SER A 152 -15.64 -63.03 -1.25
C SER A 152 -15.08 -64.44 -1.41
N GLY A 153 -14.04 -64.61 -2.23
CA GLY A 153 -13.33 -65.87 -2.40
C GLY A 153 -12.37 -66.22 -1.24
N GLY A 154 -12.27 -65.40 -0.19
CA GLY A 154 -11.44 -65.67 0.99
C GLY A 154 -9.93 -65.57 0.73
N GLU A 155 -9.50 -64.93 -0.37
CA GLU A 155 -8.08 -64.88 -0.75
C GLU A 155 -7.21 -64.11 0.28
N PHE A 156 -7.85 -63.27 1.10
CA PHE A 156 -7.19 -62.40 2.07
C PHE A 156 -7.31 -62.88 3.53
N ASP A 157 -7.90 -64.06 3.79
CA ASP A 157 -8.20 -64.54 5.15
C ASP A 157 -6.97 -64.85 6.02
N HIS A 158 -5.80 -65.06 5.41
CA HIS A 158 -4.57 -65.49 6.09
C HIS A 158 -3.36 -64.65 5.63
N THR A 159 -3.49 -63.32 5.68
CA THR A 159 -2.48 -62.40 5.13
C THR A 159 -1.53 -61.87 6.20
N GLY A 160 -0.23 -61.78 5.92
CA GLY A 160 0.78 -61.20 6.85
C GLY A 160 1.25 -62.10 7.99
N ASN A 161 0.61 -63.26 8.19
CA ASN A 161 0.87 -64.19 9.31
C ASN A 161 0.53 -63.61 10.70
N ASP A 162 -0.21 -62.51 10.74
CA ASP A 162 -0.70 -61.84 11.94
C ASP A 162 -2.14 -61.29 11.71
N PRO A 163 -2.94 -61.13 12.77
CA PRO A 163 -4.34 -60.73 12.65
C PRO A 163 -4.52 -59.26 12.23
N GLU A 164 -3.58 -58.37 12.59
CA GLU A 164 -3.64 -56.95 12.27
C GLU A 164 -3.49 -56.72 10.76
N SER A 165 -2.47 -57.32 10.15
CA SER A 165 -2.27 -57.33 8.70
C SER A 165 -3.49 -57.86 7.96
N THR A 166 -4.12 -58.93 8.48
CA THR A 166 -5.34 -59.47 7.89
C THR A 166 -6.50 -58.47 7.99
N GLN A 167 -6.65 -57.77 9.12
CA GLN A 167 -7.68 -56.75 9.32
C GLN A 167 -7.49 -55.57 8.34
N TYR A 168 -6.29 -54.99 8.26
CA TYR A 168 -6.02 -53.87 7.35
C TYR A 168 -6.17 -54.26 5.88
N VAL A 169 -5.67 -55.44 5.47
CA VAL A 169 -5.82 -55.91 4.10
C VAL A 169 -7.29 -56.10 3.74
N LYS A 170 -8.10 -56.70 4.63
CA LYS A 170 -9.55 -56.85 4.39
C LYS A 170 -10.25 -55.50 4.31
N LEU A 171 -9.90 -54.55 5.18
CA LEU A 171 -10.44 -53.20 5.15
C LEU A 171 -10.10 -52.49 3.83
N ILE A 172 -8.83 -52.49 3.45
CA ILE A 172 -8.35 -51.90 2.18
C ILE A 172 -9.11 -52.52 0.99
N VAL A 173 -9.17 -53.85 0.88
CA VAL A 173 -9.86 -54.50 -0.24
C VAL A 173 -11.36 -54.21 -0.22
N SER A 174 -11.98 -54.08 0.96
CA SER A 174 -13.39 -53.69 1.08
C SER A 174 -13.64 -52.27 0.57
N ILE A 175 -12.71 -51.33 0.82
CA ILE A 175 -12.72 -49.99 0.24
C ILE A 175 -12.57 -50.06 -1.28
N LEU A 176 -11.56 -50.79 -1.79
CA LEU A 176 -11.34 -50.97 -3.23
C LEU A 176 -12.55 -51.60 -3.94
N ALA A 177 -13.30 -52.45 -3.23
CA ALA A 177 -14.51 -53.10 -3.70
C ALA A 177 -15.76 -52.18 -3.74
N GLY A 178 -15.67 -50.98 -3.18
CA GLY A 178 -16.77 -50.00 -3.10
C GLY A 178 -17.76 -50.27 -1.97
N SER A 179 -17.35 -50.95 -0.90
CA SER A 179 -18.23 -51.26 0.23
C SER A 179 -18.58 -50.00 1.02
N SER A 180 -19.87 -49.64 1.07
CA SER A 180 -20.35 -48.48 1.84
C SER A 180 -20.29 -48.69 3.36
N ALA A 181 -20.25 -49.94 3.83
CA ALA A 181 -20.21 -50.29 5.24
C ALA A 181 -18.82 -50.14 5.87
N SER A 182 -17.76 -50.10 5.05
CA SER A 182 -16.38 -49.98 5.54
C SER A 182 -16.05 -48.59 6.08
N TRP A 183 -16.86 -47.58 5.73
CA TRP A 183 -16.58 -46.16 6.02
C TRP A 183 -16.84 -45.72 7.45
N ASP A 184 -17.47 -46.59 8.25
CA ASP A 184 -17.69 -46.39 9.68
C ASP A 184 -16.61 -47.08 10.53
N ASP A 185 -15.59 -47.68 9.89
CA ASP A 185 -14.48 -48.33 10.57
C ASP A 185 -13.60 -47.30 11.32
N PRO A 186 -13.29 -47.51 12.62
CA PRO A 186 -12.47 -46.60 13.41
C PRO A 186 -11.08 -46.33 12.82
N LEU A 187 -10.50 -47.27 12.08
CA LEU A 187 -9.19 -47.11 11.45
C LEU A 187 -9.22 -46.06 10.34
N ILE A 188 -10.33 -45.98 9.58
CA ILE A 188 -10.50 -44.93 8.57
C ILE A 188 -10.66 -43.58 9.25
N LEU A 189 -11.47 -43.50 10.32
CA LEU A 189 -11.66 -42.27 11.07
C LEU A 189 -10.32 -41.72 11.59
N LEU A 190 -9.50 -42.58 12.18
CA LEU A 190 -8.18 -42.21 12.69
C LEU A 190 -7.25 -41.66 11.60
N VAL A 191 -7.14 -42.38 10.48
CA VAL A 191 -6.22 -42.02 9.39
C VAL A 191 -6.65 -40.77 8.60
N THR A 192 -7.95 -40.46 8.61
CA THR A 192 -8.47 -39.26 7.93
C THR A 192 -8.42 -37.98 8.76
N GLY A 193 -7.83 -38.02 9.96
CA GLY A 193 -7.73 -36.85 10.85
C GLY A 193 -8.90 -36.72 11.83
N GLY A 194 -9.62 -37.81 12.11
CA GLY A 194 -10.72 -37.84 13.07
C GLY A 194 -12.02 -37.26 12.52
N SER A 195 -12.89 -36.81 13.43
CA SER A 195 -14.20 -36.26 13.08
C SER A 195 -14.11 -34.86 12.46
N HIS A 196 -13.13 -34.05 12.86
CA HIS A 196 -12.88 -32.69 12.34
C HIS A 196 -12.40 -32.63 10.88
N ALA A 197 -12.06 -33.78 10.30
CA ALA A 197 -11.57 -33.89 8.93
C ALA A 197 -12.46 -34.83 8.09
N TRP A 198 -13.76 -34.86 8.40
CA TRP A 198 -14.77 -35.66 7.70
C TRP A 198 -14.73 -35.47 6.18
N TYR A 199 -14.35 -34.29 5.69
CA TYR A 199 -14.25 -33.97 4.27
C TYR A 199 -13.19 -34.82 3.55
N PHE A 200 -12.09 -35.18 4.19
CA PHE A 200 -11.10 -36.10 3.59
C PHE A 200 -11.65 -37.52 3.45
N ARG A 201 -12.44 -37.96 4.44
CA ARG A 201 -13.15 -39.23 4.39
C ARG A 201 -14.25 -39.20 3.30
N PHE A 202 -14.99 -38.09 3.18
CA PHE A 202 -16.03 -37.90 2.18
C PHE A 202 -15.49 -37.96 0.74
N VAL A 203 -14.39 -37.25 0.44
CA VAL A 203 -13.82 -37.30 -0.92
C VAL A 203 -13.27 -38.69 -1.27
N SER A 204 -12.71 -39.39 -0.29
CA SER A 204 -12.24 -40.77 -0.46
C SER A 204 -13.43 -41.73 -0.68
N PHE A 205 -14.52 -41.55 0.08
CA PHE A 205 -15.77 -42.28 -0.12
C PHE A 205 -16.27 -42.10 -1.54
N LEU A 206 -16.38 -40.85 -1.98
CA LEU A 206 -16.85 -40.50 -3.31
C LEU A 206 -16.02 -41.18 -4.40
N PHE A 207 -14.69 -41.15 -4.30
CA PHE A 207 -13.80 -41.82 -5.25
C PHE A 207 -14.07 -43.32 -5.39
N TYR A 208 -14.25 -44.04 -4.28
CA TYR A 208 -14.45 -45.49 -4.34
C TYR A 208 -15.90 -45.93 -4.57
N THR A 209 -16.90 -45.08 -4.29
CA THR A 209 -18.32 -45.42 -4.49
C THR A 209 -18.93 -44.85 -5.76
N ASP A 210 -18.50 -43.66 -6.19
CA ASP A 210 -18.96 -43.03 -7.43
C ASP A 210 -17.85 -42.19 -8.09
N GLN A 211 -16.98 -42.88 -8.82
CA GLN A 211 -15.87 -42.26 -9.54
C GLN A 211 -16.31 -41.30 -10.66
N LEU A 212 -17.54 -41.43 -11.16
CA LEU A 212 -18.07 -40.65 -12.29
C LEU A 212 -18.94 -39.46 -11.86
N VAL A 213 -18.95 -39.15 -10.57
CA VAL A 213 -19.67 -38.02 -9.98
C VAL A 213 -19.45 -36.73 -10.79
N THR A 214 -20.57 -36.05 -11.07
CA THR A 214 -20.61 -34.72 -11.67
C THR A 214 -20.78 -33.65 -10.59
N MET A 215 -20.50 -32.39 -10.93
CA MET A 215 -20.72 -31.25 -10.03
C MET A 215 -22.17 -31.20 -9.53
N ASP A 216 -23.15 -31.51 -10.40
CA ASP A 216 -24.57 -31.48 -10.07
C ASP A 216 -24.95 -32.54 -9.02
N ALA A 217 -24.33 -33.73 -9.09
CA ALA A 217 -24.61 -34.83 -8.18
C ALA A 217 -23.89 -34.68 -6.82
N LEU A 218 -22.84 -33.86 -6.75
CA LEU A 218 -21.98 -33.71 -5.56
C LEU A 218 -22.77 -33.29 -4.32
N SER A 219 -23.71 -32.36 -4.48
CA SER A 219 -24.58 -31.90 -3.38
C SER A 219 -25.45 -33.03 -2.82
N GLY A 220 -26.02 -33.87 -3.68
CA GLY A 220 -26.82 -35.02 -3.28
C GLY A 220 -26.01 -36.09 -2.55
N HIS A 221 -24.78 -36.37 -3.01
CA HIS A 221 -23.86 -37.27 -2.30
C HIS A 221 -23.47 -36.72 -0.93
N LEU A 222 -23.23 -35.41 -0.83
CA LEU A 222 -22.91 -34.76 0.43
C LEU A 222 -24.08 -34.88 1.41
N ASP A 223 -25.31 -34.56 0.98
CA ASP A 223 -26.48 -34.67 1.85
C ASP A 223 -26.72 -36.11 2.32
N ALA A 224 -26.55 -37.10 1.44
CA ALA A 224 -26.62 -38.52 1.82
C ALA A 224 -25.53 -38.91 2.83
N TRP A 225 -24.31 -38.40 2.66
CA TRP A 225 -23.20 -38.63 3.57
C TRP A 225 -23.45 -38.02 4.95
N LEU A 226 -23.85 -36.75 4.99
CA LEU A 226 -24.14 -36.02 6.23
C LEU A 226 -25.34 -36.62 6.97
N ASN A 227 -26.39 -37.04 6.27
CA ASN A 227 -27.56 -37.66 6.91
C ASN A 227 -27.26 -39.07 7.46
N GLY A 228 -26.38 -39.83 6.80
CA GLY A 228 -26.08 -41.21 7.17
C GLY A 228 -24.95 -41.36 8.19
N ARG A 229 -24.02 -40.40 8.25
CA ARG A 229 -22.78 -40.48 9.03
C ARG A 229 -22.43 -39.16 9.69
N GLY A 230 -23.46 -38.46 10.16
CA GLY A 230 -23.46 -37.08 10.63
C GLY A 230 -22.12 -36.57 11.16
N ILE A 231 -21.80 -35.32 10.81
CA ILE A 231 -20.89 -34.53 11.62
C ILE A 231 -21.58 -34.49 12.99
N SER A 232 -21.11 -35.27 13.97
CA SER A 232 -21.71 -35.29 15.30
C SER A 232 -21.80 -33.85 15.79
N GLU A 233 -23.02 -33.31 15.87
CA GLU A 233 -23.31 -32.01 16.45
C GLU A 233 -22.86 -32.06 17.93
N GLY A 234 -21.63 -31.62 18.19
CA GLY A 234 -21.00 -31.72 19.51
C GLY A 234 -19.52 -32.12 19.51
N GLU A 235 -18.93 -32.50 18.38
CA GLU A 235 -17.50 -32.86 18.30
C GLU A 235 -16.60 -31.73 17.77
N SER A 236 -17.15 -30.62 17.25
CA SER A 236 -16.34 -29.46 16.84
C SER A 236 -15.84 -28.70 18.08
N ASP A 237 -14.66 -29.08 18.56
CA ASP A 237 -13.99 -28.57 19.76
C ASP A 237 -13.68 -27.05 19.69
N SER A 238 -13.66 -26.46 18.48
CA SER A 238 -13.41 -25.03 18.26
C SER A 238 -14.49 -24.36 17.38
N ASP A 239 -14.76 -23.08 17.67
CA ASP A 239 -15.63 -22.23 16.84
C ASP A 239 -15.11 -22.14 15.39
N LEU A 240 -13.79 -22.19 15.20
CA LEU A 240 -13.17 -22.12 13.87
C LEU A 240 -13.48 -23.36 13.04
N ASP A 241 -13.47 -24.56 13.62
CA ASP A 241 -13.79 -25.80 12.89
C ASP A 241 -15.24 -25.79 12.38
N GLN A 242 -16.18 -25.26 13.15
CA GLN A 242 -17.58 -25.12 12.73
C GLN A 242 -17.72 -24.16 11.53
N VAL A 243 -16.93 -23.08 11.51
CA VAL A 243 -16.90 -22.14 10.40
C VAL A 243 -16.29 -22.78 9.16
N VAL A 244 -15.18 -23.52 9.32
CA VAL A 244 -14.56 -24.29 8.24
C VAL A 244 -15.56 -25.30 7.66
N ASP A 245 -16.24 -26.08 8.49
CA ASP A 245 -17.24 -27.05 8.05
C ASP A 245 -18.36 -26.38 7.25
N SER A 246 -18.88 -25.26 7.74
CA SER A 246 -19.92 -24.47 7.05
C SER A 246 -19.46 -23.97 5.67
N LEU A 247 -18.20 -23.53 5.56
CA LEU A 247 -17.60 -23.10 4.30
C LEU A 247 -17.40 -24.27 3.34
N LEU A 248 -16.87 -25.40 3.81
CA LEU A 248 -16.66 -26.59 2.99
C LEU A 248 -17.97 -27.18 2.48
N ILE A 249 -19.00 -27.22 3.32
CA ILE A 249 -20.35 -27.63 2.91
C ILE A 249 -20.87 -26.70 1.81
N SER A 250 -20.72 -25.39 1.97
CA SER A 250 -21.14 -24.41 0.94
C SER A 250 -20.40 -24.63 -0.37
N ILE A 251 -19.09 -24.92 -0.31
CA ILE A 251 -18.27 -25.22 -1.48
C ILE A 251 -18.76 -26.51 -2.16
N PHE A 252 -18.88 -27.63 -1.44
CA PHE A 252 -19.35 -28.90 -2.01
C PHE A 252 -20.77 -28.82 -2.59
N LYS A 253 -21.63 -27.94 -2.06
CA LYS A 253 -22.96 -27.66 -2.62
C LYS A 253 -22.96 -26.70 -3.81
N PHE A 254 -21.79 -26.21 -4.21
CA PHE A 254 -21.62 -25.18 -5.23
C PHE A 254 -22.41 -23.88 -4.90
N ASP A 255 -22.60 -23.57 -3.61
CA ASP A 255 -23.33 -22.38 -3.15
C ASP A 255 -22.37 -21.23 -2.83
N VAL A 256 -22.06 -20.45 -3.86
CA VAL A 256 -21.17 -19.28 -3.77
C VAL A 256 -21.74 -18.21 -2.83
N GLN A 257 -23.06 -18.03 -2.79
CA GLN A 257 -23.69 -16.98 -1.97
C GLN A 257 -23.58 -17.30 -0.49
N SER A 258 -23.86 -18.55 -0.10
CA SER A 258 -23.65 -19.01 1.28
C SER A 258 -22.16 -19.00 1.66
N PHE A 259 -21.27 -19.40 0.76
CA PHE A 259 -19.83 -19.33 0.99
C PHE A 259 -19.37 -17.90 1.32
N VAL A 260 -19.75 -16.91 0.49
CA VAL A 260 -19.37 -15.50 0.69
C VAL A 260 -19.94 -14.95 2.00
N ARG A 261 -21.22 -15.25 2.29
CA ARG A 261 -21.89 -14.82 3.52
C ARG A 261 -21.24 -15.40 4.78
N VAL A 262 -20.98 -16.71 4.82
CA VAL A 262 -20.32 -17.34 5.97
C VAL A 262 -18.91 -16.80 6.12
N ALA A 263 -18.17 -16.63 5.01
CA ALA A 263 -16.81 -16.12 5.04
C ALA A 263 -16.74 -14.69 5.60
N CYS A 264 -17.67 -13.80 5.23
CA CYS A 264 -17.65 -12.43 5.73
C CYS A 264 -18.18 -12.27 7.16
N GLU A 265 -19.13 -13.10 7.59
CA GLU A 265 -19.74 -13.00 8.93
C GLU A 265 -18.92 -13.71 10.00
N LYS A 266 -18.25 -14.82 9.64
CA LYS A 266 -17.69 -15.76 10.61
C LYS A 266 -16.17 -15.82 10.63
N LEU A 267 -15.47 -15.41 9.56
CA LEU A 267 -14.02 -15.33 9.58
C LEU A 267 -13.56 -13.98 10.12
N GLU A 268 -12.54 -14.00 10.99
CA GLU A 268 -11.92 -12.78 11.50
C GLU A 268 -11.15 -12.02 10.42
N SER A 269 -10.63 -12.74 9.42
CA SER A 269 -9.84 -12.18 8.33
C SER A 269 -10.67 -11.96 7.07
N TRP A 270 -10.74 -10.71 6.64
CA TRP A 270 -11.42 -10.32 5.39
C TRP A 270 -10.62 -10.70 4.13
N TRP A 271 -9.38 -11.18 4.30
CA TRP A 271 -8.50 -11.54 3.19
C TRP A 271 -9.16 -12.56 2.26
N LEU A 272 -9.68 -13.67 2.80
CA LEU A 272 -10.27 -14.74 2.01
C LEU A 272 -11.42 -14.23 1.16
N VAL A 273 -12.39 -13.57 1.80
CA VAL A 273 -13.59 -13.10 1.10
C VAL A 273 -13.27 -12.00 0.10
N ALA A 274 -12.38 -11.05 0.42
CA ALA A 274 -12.00 -9.97 -0.48
C ALA A 274 -11.30 -10.48 -1.75
N HIS A 275 -10.32 -11.38 -1.58
CA HIS A 275 -9.57 -11.92 -2.70
C HIS A 275 -10.37 -12.91 -3.53
N PHE A 276 -11.15 -13.78 -2.88
CA PHE A 276 -11.91 -14.80 -3.59
C PHE A 276 -13.08 -14.19 -4.35
N THR A 277 -13.81 -13.22 -3.78
CA THR A 277 -14.89 -12.53 -4.50
C THR A 277 -14.36 -11.70 -5.66
N ASN A 278 -13.21 -11.04 -5.51
CA ASN A 278 -12.55 -10.36 -6.62
C ASN A 278 -12.07 -11.34 -7.70
N LEU A 279 -11.54 -12.51 -7.33
CA LEU A 279 -11.18 -13.55 -8.28
C LEU A 279 -12.41 -14.06 -9.05
N LEU A 280 -13.48 -14.40 -8.34
CA LEU A 280 -14.75 -14.83 -8.92
C LEU A 280 -15.36 -13.78 -9.85
N HIS A 281 -15.33 -12.51 -9.46
CA HIS A 281 -15.86 -11.44 -10.31
C HIS A 281 -15.08 -11.29 -11.61
N ARG A 282 -13.76 -11.49 -11.57
CA ARG A 282 -12.91 -11.41 -12.76
C ARG A 282 -13.05 -12.63 -13.67
N THR A 283 -13.33 -13.81 -13.12
CA THR A 283 -13.53 -15.04 -13.90
C THR A 283 -14.97 -15.16 -14.41
N TYR A 284 -15.94 -14.80 -13.57
CA TYR A 284 -17.39 -14.93 -13.81
C TYR A 284 -18.14 -13.69 -13.28
N PRO A 285 -18.19 -12.59 -14.07
CA PRO A 285 -18.77 -11.32 -13.64
C PRO A 285 -20.22 -11.43 -13.12
N ASP A 286 -21.02 -12.30 -13.73
CA ASP A 286 -22.46 -12.40 -13.46
C ASP A 286 -22.82 -13.16 -12.17
N VAL A 287 -21.91 -13.98 -11.63
CA VAL A 287 -22.18 -14.86 -10.47
C VAL A 287 -22.48 -14.06 -9.19
N LEU A 288 -21.86 -12.89 -9.05
CA LEU A 288 -22.00 -12.02 -7.88
C LEU A 288 -22.97 -10.84 -8.10
N CYS A 289 -23.50 -10.66 -9.33
CA CYS A 289 -24.39 -9.56 -9.69
C CYS A 289 -25.88 -9.87 -9.51
N SER A 290 -26.27 -11.09 -9.15
CA SER A 290 -27.66 -11.56 -9.11
C SER A 290 -28.55 -11.00 -7.98
N THR A 291 -28.12 -10.01 -7.20
CA THR A 291 -28.93 -9.46 -6.10
C THR A 291 -29.90 -8.34 -6.53
N GLY A 292 -30.07 -8.10 -7.84
CA GLY A 292 -30.86 -6.98 -8.37
C GLY A 292 -32.14 -7.30 -9.15
N SER A 293 -32.43 -8.53 -9.56
CA SER A 293 -33.63 -8.81 -10.36
C SER A 293 -34.19 -10.22 -10.16
N SER A 294 -35.49 -10.24 -9.86
CA SER A 294 -36.39 -11.39 -9.67
C SER A 294 -36.22 -12.53 -10.68
N GLU A 295 -36.38 -13.75 -10.16
CA GLU A 295 -36.89 -14.99 -10.78
C GLU A 295 -36.49 -15.32 -12.23
N GLY A 296 -35.70 -16.39 -12.36
CA GLY A 296 -35.48 -17.08 -13.63
C GLY A 296 -34.42 -18.16 -13.51
N ILE A 297 -34.83 -19.37 -13.09
CA ILE A 297 -34.06 -20.59 -13.34
C ILE A 297 -33.96 -20.74 -14.86
N ASP A 298 -32.75 -20.72 -15.42
CA ASP A 298 -32.32 -21.70 -16.44
C ASP A 298 -30.87 -21.49 -16.95
N THR A 299 -30.10 -22.58 -16.86
CA THR A 299 -28.92 -22.95 -17.67
C THR A 299 -27.77 -21.96 -17.86
N PHE A 300 -26.79 -22.03 -16.95
CA PHE A 300 -25.42 -21.56 -17.18
C PHE A 300 -24.62 -22.56 -18.03
N ARG A 301 -24.52 -22.32 -19.34
CA ARG A 301 -23.45 -22.89 -20.18
C ARG A 301 -23.13 -21.96 -21.35
N ALA A 302 -22.15 -21.08 -21.18
CA ALA A 302 -21.58 -20.34 -22.31
C ALA A 302 -20.55 -21.22 -23.04
N LYS A 303 -20.88 -21.62 -24.27
CA LYS A 303 -19.89 -22.03 -25.28
C LYS A 303 -19.24 -20.75 -25.88
N PRO A 304 -17.98 -20.80 -26.32
CA PRO A 304 -17.35 -19.68 -27.01
C PRO A 304 -17.43 -19.90 -28.53
N GLU A 305 -18.29 -19.18 -29.25
CA GLU A 305 -18.12 -19.00 -30.71
C GLU A 305 -18.58 -17.60 -31.18
N ASP A 306 -17.82 -17.11 -32.16
CA ASP A 306 -17.86 -15.82 -32.84
C ASP A 306 -19.23 -15.47 -33.46
N HIS A 307 -19.56 -14.19 -33.51
CA HIS A 307 -19.86 -13.44 -34.75
C HIS A 307 -20.29 -12.01 -34.44
N ALA A 308 -19.71 -11.07 -35.19
CA ALA A 308 -20.09 -9.67 -35.24
C ALA A 308 -21.51 -9.49 -35.79
N GLU A 309 -22.30 -8.61 -35.18
CA GLU A 309 -23.25 -7.80 -35.93
C GLU A 309 -23.63 -6.51 -35.21
N VAL A 310 -23.70 -5.46 -36.03
CA VAL A 310 -23.97 -4.07 -35.71
C VAL A 310 -25.47 -3.87 -35.69
N SER A 311 -26.02 -3.28 -34.61
CA SER A 311 -27.24 -2.48 -34.76
C SER A 311 -27.35 -1.40 -33.68
N SER A 312 -27.33 -0.17 -34.18
CA SER A 312 -27.65 1.10 -33.56
C SER A 312 -29.06 1.14 -32.95
N ILE A 313 -29.16 1.54 -31.68
CA ILE A 313 -30.30 2.35 -31.22
C ILE A 313 -29.75 3.52 -30.40
N GLN A 314 -30.01 4.69 -30.98
CA GLN A 314 -29.75 6.02 -30.46
C GLN A 314 -30.71 6.30 -29.31
N ASN A 315 -30.20 6.69 -28.15
CA ASN A 315 -31.00 7.51 -27.25
C ASN A 315 -30.13 8.62 -26.65
N GLN A 316 -30.39 9.82 -27.13
CA GLN A 316 -29.84 11.06 -26.63
C GLN A 316 -30.39 11.30 -25.22
N GLN A 317 -29.52 11.28 -24.21
CA GLN A 317 -29.76 12.01 -22.98
C GLN A 317 -28.45 12.31 -22.25
N SER A 318 -28.16 13.61 -22.22
CA SER A 318 -27.52 14.33 -21.11
C SER A 318 -26.00 14.24 -20.95
N GLU A 319 -25.39 15.31 -21.44
CA GLU A 319 -24.06 15.87 -21.21
C GLU A 319 -23.77 16.22 -19.72
N PHE A 320 -24.06 15.30 -18.79
CA PHE A 320 -23.92 15.51 -17.34
C PHE A 320 -23.24 14.33 -16.62
N ALA A 321 -22.28 13.67 -17.27
CA ALA A 321 -21.65 12.44 -16.78
C ALA A 321 -20.27 12.63 -16.11
N VAL A 322 -19.90 13.85 -15.68
CA VAL A 322 -18.57 14.10 -15.05
C VAL A 322 -18.67 14.40 -13.54
N ILE A 323 -19.86 14.63 -12.97
CA ILE A 323 -20.02 14.99 -11.54
C ILE A 323 -20.71 13.90 -10.70
N SER A 324 -20.92 12.70 -11.24
CA SER A 324 -21.65 11.63 -10.54
C SER A 324 -20.96 10.27 -10.56
N ARG A 325 -19.63 10.25 -10.37
CA ARG A 325 -18.91 9.00 -10.04
C ARG A 325 -19.21 8.47 -8.62
N ASP A 326 -19.92 9.25 -7.79
CA ASP A 326 -20.03 9.02 -6.34
C ASP A 326 -21.38 8.40 -5.89
N ARG A 327 -22.19 7.86 -6.80
CA ARG A 327 -23.54 7.32 -6.48
C ARG A 327 -23.84 5.93 -7.06
N ARG A 328 -22.84 5.16 -7.45
CA ARG A 328 -23.03 3.70 -7.61
C ARG A 328 -22.57 3.06 -6.32
N SER A 329 -23.45 2.27 -5.70
CA SER A 329 -23.03 1.38 -4.61
C SER A 329 -21.81 0.58 -5.08
N PRO A 330 -20.76 0.45 -4.26
CA PRO A 330 -19.61 -0.35 -4.65
C PRO A 330 -20.08 -1.74 -5.06
N SER A 331 -19.44 -2.31 -6.08
CA SER A 331 -19.67 -3.71 -6.42
C SER A 331 -19.39 -4.56 -5.17
N LEU A 332 -20.04 -5.73 -5.03
CA LEU A 332 -19.80 -6.59 -3.88
C LEU A 332 -18.29 -6.92 -3.67
N PRO A 333 -17.49 -7.16 -4.74
CA PRO A 333 -16.03 -7.27 -4.61
C PRO A 333 -15.35 -5.98 -4.12
N ASP A 334 -15.72 -4.80 -4.65
CA ASP A 334 -15.17 -3.52 -4.19
C ASP A 334 -15.46 -3.32 -2.69
N PHE A 335 -16.65 -3.70 -2.21
CA PHE A 335 -17.01 -3.60 -0.79
C PHE A 335 -16.05 -4.41 0.10
N PHE A 336 -15.76 -5.66 -0.25
CA PHE A 336 -14.85 -6.49 0.52
C PHE A 336 -13.39 -6.04 0.39
N LEU A 337 -12.95 -5.62 -0.80
CA LEU A 337 -11.60 -5.08 -1.00
C LEU A 337 -11.38 -3.79 -0.21
N ILE A 338 -12.38 -2.90 -0.16
CA ILE A 338 -12.35 -1.68 0.64
C ILE A 338 -12.24 -2.02 2.12
N GLY A 339 -13.08 -2.90 2.64
CA GLY A 339 -13.01 -3.30 4.05
C GLY A 339 -11.71 -4.02 4.41
N TYR A 340 -11.16 -4.82 3.50
CA TYR A 340 -9.84 -5.41 3.70
C TYR A 340 -8.72 -4.35 3.69
N ALA A 341 -8.76 -3.38 2.78
CA ALA A 341 -7.82 -2.27 2.76
C ALA A 341 -7.89 -1.42 4.05
N GLU A 342 -9.08 -1.19 4.60
CA GLU A 342 -9.26 -0.54 5.91
C GLU A 342 -8.60 -1.34 7.03
N SER A 343 -8.78 -2.67 7.04
CA SER A 343 -8.15 -3.54 8.04
C SER A 343 -6.61 -3.49 7.96
N LEU A 344 -6.05 -3.41 6.76
CA LEU A 344 -4.61 -3.26 6.54
C LEU A 344 -4.09 -1.89 6.98
N ALA A 345 -4.89 -0.84 6.74
CA ALA A 345 -4.51 0.53 7.08
C ALA A 345 -4.43 0.81 8.58
N CYS A 346 -4.90 -0.11 9.43
CA CYS A 346 -4.64 -0.09 10.87
C CYS A 346 -3.13 -0.09 11.19
N ASP A 347 -2.30 -0.71 10.34
CA ASP A 347 -0.84 -0.62 10.41
C ASP A 347 -0.31 0.38 9.36
N LEU A 348 0.37 1.43 9.84
CA LEU A 348 1.00 2.44 8.99
C LEU A 348 2.05 1.85 8.03
N GLY A 349 2.67 0.72 8.39
CA GLY A 349 3.60 0.00 7.52
C GLY A 349 2.92 -0.65 6.31
N LEU A 350 1.65 -1.03 6.44
CA LEU A 350 0.85 -1.69 5.40
C LEU A 350 -0.05 -0.72 4.64
N LEU A 351 -0.13 0.54 5.06
CA LEU A 351 -0.88 1.58 4.36
C LEU A 351 -0.53 1.73 2.87
N PRO A 352 0.74 1.63 2.41
CA PRO A 352 1.04 1.64 0.97
C PRO A 352 0.33 0.53 0.21
N VAL A 353 0.24 -0.65 0.82
CA VAL A 353 -0.44 -1.83 0.25
C VAL A 353 -1.95 -1.62 0.24
N ALA A 354 -2.52 -1.11 1.36
CA ALA A 354 -3.93 -0.76 1.45
C ALA A 354 -4.36 0.24 0.37
N LEU A 355 -3.59 1.32 0.18
CA LEU A 355 -3.86 2.30 -0.88
C LEU A 355 -3.71 1.70 -2.28
N GLY A 356 -2.77 0.76 -2.46
CA GLY A 356 -2.65 0.00 -3.70
C GLY A 356 -3.90 -0.83 -4.01
N TYR A 357 -4.50 -1.49 -3.02
CA TYR A 357 -5.78 -2.20 -3.22
C TYR A 357 -6.91 -1.26 -3.63
N LEU A 358 -6.98 -0.06 -3.05
CA LEU A 358 -7.99 0.92 -3.40
C LEU A 358 -7.83 1.42 -4.85
N ASP A 359 -6.62 1.49 -5.39
CA ASP A 359 -6.40 1.90 -6.79
C ASP A 359 -7.01 0.92 -7.80
N PHE A 360 -7.22 -0.34 -7.41
CA PHE A 360 -7.87 -1.36 -8.24
C PHE A 360 -9.39 -1.39 -8.09
N CYS A 361 -9.97 -0.66 -7.13
CA CYS A 361 -11.42 -0.59 -6.93
C CYS A 361 -12.04 0.40 -7.92
N GLU A 362 -13.10 -0.02 -8.62
CA GLU A 362 -13.76 0.83 -9.62
C GLU A 362 -14.57 1.96 -8.96
N ASN A 363 -15.10 1.71 -7.77
CA ASN A 363 -15.96 2.63 -7.02
C ASN A 363 -15.42 2.85 -5.60
N GLY A 364 -15.59 4.06 -5.05
CA GLY A 364 -15.30 4.37 -3.64
C GLY A 364 -13.82 4.56 -3.27
N SER A 365 -12.88 4.25 -4.17
CA SER A 365 -11.44 4.36 -3.96
C SER A 365 -10.98 5.77 -3.56
N PHE A 366 -11.52 6.80 -4.21
CA PHE A 366 -11.18 8.21 -3.95
C PHE A 366 -11.56 8.64 -2.53
N ARG A 367 -12.81 8.38 -2.14
CA ARG A 367 -13.33 8.75 -0.80
C ARG A 367 -12.58 7.99 0.29
N GLN A 368 -12.35 6.70 0.10
CA GLN A 368 -11.70 5.88 1.11
C GLN A 368 -10.22 6.22 1.26
N SER A 369 -9.51 6.43 0.14
CA SER A 369 -8.11 6.87 0.16
C SER A 369 -7.96 8.21 0.89
N ALA A 370 -8.89 9.14 0.67
CA ALA A 370 -8.91 10.43 1.37
C ALA A 370 -9.07 10.25 2.89
N LEU A 371 -9.94 9.34 3.31
CA LEU A 371 -10.21 9.06 4.72
C LEU A 371 -8.99 8.41 5.39
N LEU A 372 -8.43 7.35 4.81
CA LEU A 372 -7.25 6.67 5.35
C LEU A 372 -6.05 7.61 5.47
N LEU A 373 -5.78 8.41 4.43
CA LEU A 373 -4.69 9.40 4.45
C LEU A 373 -4.94 10.50 5.50
N ARG A 374 -6.19 10.90 5.75
CA ARG A 374 -6.53 11.90 6.76
C ARG A 374 -6.34 11.39 8.19
N HIS A 375 -6.63 10.12 8.44
CA HIS A 375 -6.47 9.51 9.75
C HIS A 375 -5.03 9.10 10.06
N ALA A 376 -4.18 9.01 9.04
CA ALA A 376 -2.77 8.81 9.26
C ALA A 376 -2.16 10.06 9.92
N CYS A 377 -1.60 9.88 11.13
CA CYS A 377 -0.90 10.94 11.86
C CYS A 377 0.61 10.83 11.60
N PRO A 378 1.16 11.47 10.54
CA PRO A 378 2.58 11.36 10.22
C PRO A 378 3.45 11.97 11.32
N VAL A 379 4.39 11.18 11.87
CA VAL A 379 5.27 11.61 12.97
C VAL A 379 6.54 12.33 12.49
N SER A 380 6.96 12.11 11.23
CA SER A 380 8.20 12.70 10.67
C SER A 380 7.96 13.51 9.39
N THR A 381 8.87 14.43 9.07
CA THR A 381 8.86 15.20 7.80
C THR A 381 8.88 14.27 6.58
N ARG A 382 9.66 13.18 6.65
CA ARG A 382 9.72 12.15 5.59
C ARG A 382 8.37 11.45 5.41
N ALA A 383 7.70 11.12 6.51
CA ALA A 383 6.35 10.54 6.45
C ALA A 383 5.39 11.53 5.79
N VAL A 384 5.31 12.79 6.25
CA VAL A 384 4.42 13.82 5.66
C VAL A 384 4.64 13.96 4.15
N ASN A 385 5.89 14.03 3.70
CA ASN A 385 6.22 14.10 2.27
C ASN A 385 5.74 12.87 1.49
N TRP A 386 5.87 11.68 2.07
CA TRP A 386 5.33 10.45 1.48
C TRP A 386 3.81 10.50 1.37
N PHE A 387 3.09 10.88 2.45
CA PHE A 387 1.63 11.03 2.43
C PHE A 387 1.16 12.03 1.38
N LEU A 388 1.86 13.15 1.23
CA LEU A 388 1.58 14.15 0.20
C LEU A 388 1.82 13.63 -1.21
N SER A 389 2.87 12.83 -1.41
CA SER A 389 3.12 12.15 -2.69
C SER A 389 1.98 11.21 -3.04
N GLN A 390 1.51 10.40 -2.07
CA GLN A 390 0.38 9.47 -2.25
C GLN A 390 -0.96 10.17 -2.49
N ALA A 391 -1.18 11.33 -1.86
CA ALA A 391 -2.37 12.15 -2.09
C ALA A 391 -2.33 12.80 -3.48
N ARG A 392 -1.16 13.30 -3.91
CA ARG A 392 -0.97 13.89 -5.24
C ARG A 392 -1.14 12.88 -6.37
N SER A 393 -0.59 11.67 -6.22
CA SER A 393 -0.74 10.62 -7.24
C SER A 393 -2.20 10.23 -7.48
N ARG A 394 -3.07 10.44 -6.48
CA ARG A 394 -4.52 10.16 -6.52
C ARG A 394 -5.40 11.41 -6.68
N SER A 395 -4.80 12.54 -7.08
CA SER A 395 -5.48 13.85 -7.25
C SER A 395 -6.29 14.35 -6.03
N LEU A 396 -5.89 13.93 -4.83
CA LEU A 396 -6.50 14.32 -3.54
C LEU A 396 -5.91 15.66 -3.05
N HIS A 397 -6.25 16.74 -3.75
CA HIS A 397 -5.74 18.09 -3.45
C HIS A 397 -6.17 18.60 -2.07
N GLU A 398 -7.39 18.30 -1.63
CA GLU A 398 -7.91 18.78 -0.35
C GLU A 398 -7.28 18.05 0.84
N THR A 399 -7.13 16.72 0.74
CA THR A 399 -6.40 15.92 1.73
C THR A 399 -4.94 16.36 1.84
N SER A 400 -4.31 16.70 0.70
CA SER A 400 -2.94 17.23 0.68
C SER A 400 -2.80 18.53 1.49
N LYS A 401 -3.75 19.46 1.33
CA LYS A 401 -3.76 20.71 2.12
C LYS A 401 -3.94 20.43 3.61
N GLN A 402 -4.85 19.52 3.95
CA GLN A 402 -5.12 19.15 5.36
C GLN A 402 -3.89 18.50 6.01
N LEU A 403 -3.20 17.60 5.31
CA LEU A 403 -1.96 16.98 5.77
C LEU A 403 -0.85 18.02 6.02
N ALA A 404 -0.67 18.96 5.08
CA ALA A 404 0.25 20.07 5.24
C ALA A 404 -0.15 20.98 6.43
N GLY A 405 -1.45 21.19 6.65
CA GLY A 405 -1.98 21.94 7.78
C GLY A 405 -1.70 21.27 9.13
N ILE A 406 -1.82 19.93 9.21
CA ILE A 406 -1.45 19.16 10.42
C ILE A 406 0.05 19.29 10.71
N ALA A 407 0.90 19.17 9.68
CA ALA A 407 2.34 19.39 9.82
C ALA A 407 2.65 20.81 10.29
N THR A 408 1.97 21.82 9.72
CA THR A 408 2.10 23.23 10.13
C THR A 408 1.77 23.41 11.61
N ARG A 409 0.63 22.87 12.07
CA ARG A 409 0.21 22.95 13.49
C ARG A 409 1.17 22.24 14.44
N ARG A 410 1.86 21.20 13.98
CA ARG A 410 2.87 20.50 14.78
C ARG A 410 4.11 21.35 15.04
N PHE A 411 4.57 22.09 14.03
CA PHE A 411 5.78 22.92 14.15
C PHE A 411 5.49 24.35 14.66
N LEU A 412 4.25 24.83 14.52
CA LEU A 412 3.84 26.18 14.96
C LEU A 412 4.18 26.51 16.43
N PRO A 413 3.98 25.62 17.42
CA PRO A 413 4.37 25.88 18.81
C PRO A 413 5.87 26.06 19.00
N LEU A 414 6.71 25.39 18.18
CA LEU A 414 8.17 25.51 18.24
C LEU A 414 8.67 26.85 17.69
N VAL A 415 7.90 27.46 16.79
CA VAL A 415 8.19 28.80 16.26
C VAL A 415 7.81 29.87 17.28
N LEU A 416 6.64 29.73 17.91
CA LEU A 416 6.09 30.73 18.84
C LEU A 416 6.67 30.65 20.27
N HIS A 417 7.48 29.64 20.60
CA HIS A 417 8.13 29.53 21.90
C HIS A 417 9.39 30.41 21.95
N ASP A 418 9.38 31.43 22.81
CA ASP A 418 10.57 32.22 23.11
C ASP A 418 11.60 31.35 23.87
N PHE A 419 12.70 30.99 23.21
CA PHE A 419 13.83 30.30 23.85
C PHE A 419 14.59 31.18 24.86
N ASP A 420 14.30 32.48 24.89
CA ASP A 420 14.96 33.47 25.77
C ASP A 420 14.70 33.24 27.27
N LYS A 421 13.73 32.41 27.68
CA LYS A 421 13.43 32.15 29.10
C LYS A 421 13.94 30.80 29.65
N ALA A 422 14.54 29.94 28.83
CA ALA A 422 15.00 28.60 29.25
C ALA A 422 16.54 28.46 29.37
N SER A 423 17.30 29.54 29.22
CA SER A 423 18.75 29.55 29.47
C SER A 423 19.07 29.74 30.96
N GLY A 424 18.55 28.84 31.79
CA GLY A 424 18.99 28.67 33.19
C GLY A 424 19.89 27.45 33.40
N ASN A 425 19.97 26.54 32.43
CA ASN A 425 20.82 25.35 32.56
C ASN A 425 21.29 24.81 31.20
N GLY A 426 22.57 25.07 30.91
CA GLY A 426 23.53 24.01 30.58
C GLY A 426 23.50 23.25 29.26
N ASP A 427 22.38 23.04 28.58
CA ASP A 427 22.36 22.16 27.40
C ASP A 427 21.94 22.90 26.13
N LYS A 428 22.95 23.35 25.38
CA LYS A 428 22.80 23.78 23.98
C LYS A 428 22.42 22.57 23.12
N ILE A 429 21.13 22.27 23.02
CA ILE A 429 20.63 21.40 21.94
C ILE A 429 20.73 22.21 20.63
N VAL A 430 21.79 21.94 19.87
CA VAL A 430 21.97 22.46 18.51
C VAL A 430 20.92 21.80 17.62
N TYR A 431 19.84 22.51 17.31
CA TYR A 431 18.89 22.09 16.29
C TYR A 431 19.44 22.49 14.91
N ASN A 432 19.82 21.50 14.08
CA ASN A 432 20.30 21.69 12.70
C ASN A 432 19.24 22.18 11.70
N CYS A 433 18.02 22.52 12.14
CA CYS A 433 16.94 22.98 11.28
C CYS A 433 16.21 24.16 11.93
N LEU A 434 16.07 25.28 11.21
CA LEU A 434 15.32 26.45 11.63
C LEU A 434 13.81 26.14 11.59
N PRO A 435 13.13 26.02 12.75
CA PRO A 435 11.72 25.59 12.81
C PRO A 435 10.79 26.51 12.02
N SER A 436 11.12 27.81 11.91
CA SER A 436 10.33 28.81 11.20
C SER A 436 10.31 28.55 9.68
N CYS A 437 11.47 28.23 9.08
CA CYS A 437 11.59 27.91 7.65
C CYS A 437 10.83 26.63 7.29
N ALA A 438 10.93 25.60 8.13
CA ALA A 438 10.15 24.37 7.94
C ALA A 438 8.64 24.64 8.08
N THR A 439 8.23 25.43 9.06
CA THR A 439 6.81 25.74 9.31
C THR A 439 6.20 26.60 8.20
N ILE A 440 6.93 27.60 7.68
CA ILE A 440 6.42 28.39 6.55
C ILE A 440 6.23 27.51 5.31
N GLY A 441 7.16 26.58 5.06
CA GLY A 441 7.08 25.68 3.91
C GLY A 441 5.81 24.84 3.98
N TRP A 442 5.51 24.28 5.15
CA TRP A 442 4.28 23.55 5.38
C TRP A 442 3.02 24.42 5.29
N ALA A 443 3.07 25.65 5.81
CA ALA A 443 1.93 26.57 5.79
C ALA A 443 1.59 27.05 4.37
N LEU A 444 2.61 27.31 3.54
CA LEU A 444 2.46 27.61 2.12
C LEU A 444 1.84 26.43 1.37
N MET A 445 2.29 25.20 1.64
CA MET A 445 1.69 23.99 1.08
C MET A 445 0.24 23.76 1.52
N ALA A 446 -0.11 24.14 2.75
CA ALA A 446 -1.48 24.10 3.27
C ALA A 446 -2.39 25.21 2.69
N ARG A 447 -1.79 26.20 2.01
CA ARG A 447 -2.43 27.45 1.56
C ARG A 447 -3.06 28.26 2.72
N ASP A 448 -2.51 28.15 3.92
CA ASP A 448 -2.95 28.93 5.09
C ASP A 448 -2.16 30.25 5.18
N LEU A 449 -2.58 31.23 4.38
CA LEU A 449 -1.90 32.53 4.26
C LEU A 449 -1.89 33.32 5.57
N GLY A 450 -2.84 33.07 6.48
CA GLY A 450 -2.89 33.72 7.79
C GLY A 450 -1.77 33.27 8.72
N ILE A 451 -1.48 31.96 8.74
CA ILE A 451 -0.33 31.42 9.49
C ILE A 451 0.98 31.86 8.84
N VAL A 452 1.07 31.83 7.51
CA VAL A 452 2.26 32.27 6.77
C VAL A 452 2.61 33.73 7.11
N ALA A 453 1.63 34.64 7.08
CA ALA A 453 1.83 36.05 7.43
C ALA A 453 2.29 36.22 8.88
N ARG A 454 1.69 35.47 9.83
CA ARG A 454 2.06 35.52 11.24
C ARG A 454 3.47 35.00 11.51
N ILE A 455 3.90 33.95 10.81
CA ILE A 455 5.28 33.44 10.92
C ILE A 455 6.25 34.45 10.33
N ALA A 456 5.94 35.03 9.16
CA ALA A 456 6.77 36.06 8.55
C ALA A 456 6.92 37.29 9.46
N GLU A 457 5.83 37.77 10.04
CA GLU A 457 5.83 38.86 11.02
C GLU A 457 6.69 38.52 12.25
N TYR A 458 6.48 37.33 12.84
CA TYR A 458 7.24 36.88 14.02
C TYR A 458 8.74 36.73 13.72
N THR A 459 9.11 36.11 12.59
CA THR A 459 10.53 35.94 12.20
C THR A 459 11.19 37.27 11.89
N LEU A 460 10.50 38.21 11.24
CA LEU A 460 11.02 39.57 10.99
C LEU A 460 11.13 40.39 12.28
N ALA A 461 10.28 40.14 13.28
CA ALA A 461 10.31 40.80 14.59
C ALA A 461 11.36 40.21 15.56
N ARG A 462 11.66 38.90 15.47
CA ARG A 462 12.61 38.19 16.36
C ARG A 462 14.07 38.48 16.05
N ASP A 463 14.37 39.20 14.99
CA ASP A 463 15.72 39.49 14.54
C ASP A 463 16.50 40.39 15.54
N LYS A 464 17.09 39.77 16.57
CA LYS A 464 17.80 40.44 17.67
C LYS A 464 19.33 40.40 17.56
N GLU A 465 19.93 39.52 16.74
CA GLU A 465 21.39 39.27 16.76
C GLU A 465 22.17 40.23 15.85
N PHE A 466 22.88 41.19 16.45
CA PHE A 466 23.84 42.04 15.75
C PHE A 466 25.26 41.50 16.03
N CYS A 467 25.75 40.56 15.22
CA CYS A 467 27.14 40.11 15.32
C CYS A 467 28.06 41.11 14.58
N VAL A 468 28.61 42.07 15.33
CA VAL A 468 29.81 42.80 14.89
C VAL A 468 31.00 41.99 15.38
N GLU A 469 31.47 41.06 14.56
CA GLU A 469 32.85 40.58 14.69
C GLU A 469 33.70 41.12 13.54
N SER A 470 34.90 41.51 13.96
CA SER A 470 36.02 42.11 13.24
C SER A 470 36.38 41.41 11.92
N PRO A 471 37.22 42.02 11.05
CA PRO A 471 37.62 41.43 9.78
C PRO A 471 38.61 40.27 10.05
N SER A 472 38.09 39.08 10.32
CA SER A 472 38.80 37.84 10.05
C SER A 472 38.29 37.29 8.73
N GLU A 473 39.23 36.82 7.91
CA GLU A 473 39.01 36.21 6.61
C GLU A 473 38.10 34.98 6.69
N ASP A 474 36.78 35.18 6.66
CA ASP A 474 35.79 34.14 6.39
C ASP A 474 34.71 34.71 5.44
N PRO A 475 34.36 34.07 4.30
CA PRO A 475 33.64 34.74 3.22
C PRO A 475 32.11 34.86 3.36
N TYR A 476 31.51 34.62 4.54
CA TYR A 476 30.05 34.55 4.66
C TYR A 476 29.50 35.29 5.89
N PRO A 477 28.84 36.44 5.73
CA PRO A 477 28.01 37.01 6.79
C PRO A 477 26.62 36.34 6.77
N HIS A 478 26.22 35.70 7.87
CA HIS A 478 24.96 34.96 8.01
C HIS A 478 23.74 35.86 8.28
N PRO A 479 22.72 35.82 7.40
CA PRO A 479 21.31 35.91 7.77
C PRO A 479 20.58 34.65 7.29
N THR A 480 20.93 33.47 7.80
CA THR A 480 20.45 32.18 7.27
C THR A 480 18.93 32.04 7.35
N GLU A 481 18.29 32.40 8.47
CA GLU A 481 16.84 32.17 8.63
C GLU A 481 15.97 33.02 7.70
N ILE A 482 16.22 34.34 7.63
CA ILE A 482 15.41 35.25 6.80
C ILE A 482 15.69 35.03 5.32
N ALA A 483 16.96 34.78 4.94
CA ALA A 483 17.31 34.50 3.55
C ALA A 483 16.74 33.13 3.09
N GLU A 484 16.82 32.10 3.93
CA GLU A 484 16.22 30.79 3.64
C GLU A 484 14.68 30.87 3.58
N MET A 485 14.05 31.58 4.52
CA MET A 485 12.61 31.86 4.52
C MET A 485 12.17 32.55 3.23
N ALA A 486 12.90 33.61 2.85
CA ALA A 486 12.65 34.39 1.65
C ALA A 486 12.83 33.54 0.38
N ALA A 487 13.85 32.69 0.33
CA ALA A 487 14.09 31.76 -0.78
C ALA A 487 12.96 30.71 -0.90
N ILE A 488 12.46 30.16 0.21
CA ILE A 488 11.33 29.22 0.23
C ILE A 488 10.06 29.88 -0.32
N VAL A 489 9.74 31.10 0.13
CA VAL A 489 8.57 31.85 -0.33
C VAL A 489 8.68 32.17 -1.83
N LEU A 490 9.85 32.65 -2.28
CA LEU A 490 10.09 32.94 -3.69
C LEU A 490 10.01 31.67 -4.56
N GLY A 491 10.57 30.55 -4.09
CA GLY A 491 10.49 29.25 -4.75
C GLY A 491 9.05 28.80 -4.93
N PHE A 492 8.21 28.94 -3.90
CA PHE A 492 6.79 28.61 -3.97
C PHE A 492 6.02 29.49 -4.98
N CYS A 493 6.32 30.79 -5.04
CA CYS A 493 5.70 31.69 -6.02
C CYS A 493 6.09 31.37 -7.47
N ASN A 494 7.30 30.83 -7.68
CA ASN A 494 7.85 30.51 -8.99
C ASN A 494 7.52 29.09 -9.46
N ASP A 495 7.16 28.17 -8.57
CA ASP A 495 6.92 26.76 -8.91
C ASP A 495 5.70 26.61 -9.85
N GLN A 496 5.98 26.12 -11.06
CA GLN A 496 4.97 25.83 -12.09
C GLN A 496 4.20 24.53 -11.82
N ALA A 497 4.70 23.63 -10.98
CA ALA A 497 4.08 22.33 -10.72
C ALA A 497 2.77 22.41 -9.90
N LEU A 498 2.53 23.52 -9.19
CA LEU A 498 1.25 23.81 -8.52
C LEU A 498 0.20 24.44 -9.46
N ARG A 499 0.57 24.73 -10.73
CA ARG A 499 -0.29 25.38 -11.74
C ARG A 499 -1.06 24.41 -12.64
N SER A 500 -0.89 23.09 -12.49
CA SER A 500 -1.61 22.12 -13.33
C SER A 500 -3.06 21.91 -12.86
N VAL A 501 -3.91 22.90 -13.14
CA VAL A 501 -5.35 22.69 -13.32
C VAL A 501 -5.56 22.34 -14.79
N PRO A 502 -6.35 21.30 -15.16
CA PRO A 502 -6.59 20.97 -16.57
C PRO A 502 -7.27 22.13 -17.31
N PRO A 503 -6.96 22.34 -18.60
CA PRO A 503 -7.43 23.50 -19.36
C PRO A 503 -8.86 23.23 -19.84
N SER A 504 -9.83 23.40 -18.96
CA SER A 504 -11.24 23.45 -19.34
C SER A 504 -11.93 24.56 -18.56
N GLN A 505 -11.43 25.78 -18.77
CA GLN A 505 -12.17 27.04 -18.68
C GLN A 505 -11.22 28.14 -19.17
N SER A 506 -11.65 28.85 -20.21
CA SER A 506 -10.93 29.96 -20.81
C SER A 506 -10.76 31.11 -19.81
N PHE A 507 -9.58 31.24 -19.22
CA PHE A 507 -9.12 32.50 -18.62
C PHE A 507 -7.66 32.74 -19.01
N GLN A 508 -7.38 34.00 -19.36
CA GLN A 508 -6.17 34.48 -20.01
C GLN A 508 -4.89 34.27 -19.16
N PRO A 509 -3.70 34.11 -19.79
CA PRO A 509 -2.43 33.85 -19.11
C PRO A 509 -1.76 35.12 -18.56
N ALA A 510 -2.51 35.96 -17.82
CA ALA A 510 -1.99 37.16 -17.19
C ALA A 510 -2.79 37.48 -15.92
N THR A 511 -2.48 36.83 -14.80
CA THR A 511 -2.71 37.27 -13.39
C THR A 511 -2.65 36.08 -12.42
N SER A 512 -1.47 35.49 -12.21
CA SER A 512 -1.28 34.48 -11.14
C SER A 512 -0.32 34.94 -10.03
N LEU A 513 0.14 36.19 -10.08
CA LEU A 513 0.72 36.90 -8.91
C LEU A 513 -0.37 37.58 -8.06
N SER A 514 -1.60 37.63 -8.58
CA SER A 514 -2.72 38.40 -8.02
C SER A 514 -3.61 37.59 -7.07
N GLU A 515 -3.52 36.25 -7.06
CA GLU A 515 -4.30 35.39 -6.14
C GLU A 515 -3.66 35.23 -4.76
N LEU A 516 -2.37 35.57 -4.62
CA LEU A 516 -1.75 35.74 -3.32
C LEU A 516 -2.01 37.19 -2.91
N CYS A 517 -3.01 37.43 -2.06
CA CYS A 517 -3.04 38.64 -1.23
C CYS A 517 -1.82 38.57 -0.28
N LEU A 518 -0.63 38.83 -0.82
CA LEU A 518 0.62 38.82 -0.07
C LEU A 518 0.50 39.94 0.97
N SER A 519 0.61 39.56 2.25
CA SER A 519 0.78 40.57 3.30
C SER A 519 2.03 41.40 3.02
N SER A 520 2.12 42.60 3.60
CA SER A 520 3.29 43.48 3.46
C SER A 520 4.61 42.77 3.76
N GLU A 521 4.58 41.85 4.73
CA GLU A 521 5.72 41.06 5.20
C GLU A 521 6.14 40.00 4.17
N LEU A 522 5.18 39.36 3.49
CA LEU A 522 5.48 38.39 2.43
C LEU A 522 5.99 39.07 1.16
N ALA A 523 5.42 40.23 0.82
CA ALA A 523 5.92 41.05 -0.27
C ALA A 523 7.36 41.51 -0.02
N PHE A 524 7.69 41.86 1.23
CA PHE A 524 9.04 42.15 1.68
C PHE A 524 9.99 40.95 1.49
N LEU A 525 9.62 39.76 1.98
CA LEU A 525 10.44 38.55 1.83
C LEU A 525 10.70 38.18 0.36
N VAL A 526 9.70 38.27 -0.51
CA VAL A 526 9.86 38.01 -1.96
C VAL A 526 10.85 38.99 -2.60
N ARG A 527 10.77 40.27 -2.24
CA ARG A 527 11.69 41.31 -2.73
C ARG A 527 13.10 41.12 -2.18
N TYR A 528 13.22 40.72 -0.91
CA TYR A 528 14.50 40.42 -0.26
C TYR A 528 15.19 39.21 -0.90
N ALA A 529 14.47 38.13 -1.21
CA ALA A 529 15.03 36.98 -1.93
C ALA A 529 15.55 37.35 -3.32
N LYS A 530 14.83 38.21 -4.05
CA LYS A 530 15.27 38.70 -5.37
C LYS A 530 16.54 39.56 -5.26
N LEU A 531 16.65 40.39 -4.23
CA LEU A 531 17.88 41.15 -3.95
C LEU A 531 19.06 40.21 -3.73
N GLN A 532 18.89 39.17 -2.92
CA GLN A 532 19.92 38.15 -2.69
C GLN A 532 20.30 37.39 -3.97
N GLN A 533 19.33 37.07 -4.82
CA GLN A 533 19.59 36.47 -6.14
C GLN A 533 20.42 37.40 -7.04
N CYS A 534 20.15 38.71 -7.05
CA CYS A 534 20.92 39.69 -7.80
C CYS A 534 22.37 39.78 -7.31
N PHE A 535 22.60 39.74 -5.98
CA PHE A 535 23.96 39.67 -5.43
C PHE A 535 24.68 38.38 -5.83
N ALA A 536 23.98 37.23 -5.83
CA ALA A 536 24.54 35.96 -6.26
C ALA A 536 24.82 35.89 -7.78
N SER A 537 23.99 36.54 -8.61
CA SER A 537 24.16 36.58 -10.07
C SER A 537 25.11 37.68 -10.56
N GLY A 538 25.57 38.56 -9.67
CA GLY A 538 26.43 39.70 -10.00
C GLY A 538 25.72 40.85 -10.73
N ASP A 539 24.39 40.89 -10.70
CA ASP A 539 23.58 41.96 -11.33
C ASP A 539 23.42 43.13 -10.35
N ILE A 540 24.44 43.99 -10.32
CA ILE A 540 24.58 45.06 -9.35
C ILE A 540 23.58 46.21 -9.60
N GLU A 541 23.26 46.50 -10.85
CA GLU A 541 22.36 47.61 -11.20
C GLU A 541 20.92 47.33 -10.73
N THR A 542 20.41 46.13 -11.02
CA THR A 542 19.10 45.70 -10.54
C THR A 542 19.07 45.54 -9.02
N ALA A 543 20.19 45.15 -8.40
CA ALA A 543 20.28 45.03 -6.94
C ALA A 543 20.10 46.38 -6.23
N VAL A 544 20.70 47.47 -6.76
CA VAL A 544 20.56 48.83 -6.18
C VAL A 544 19.10 49.28 -6.19
N ASP A 545 18.40 49.11 -7.32
CA ASP A 545 16.97 49.48 -7.42
C ASP A 545 16.09 48.68 -6.45
N ARG A 546 16.38 47.38 -6.27
CA ARG A 546 15.63 46.50 -5.35
C ARG A 546 15.91 46.81 -3.88
N LEU A 547 17.14 47.19 -3.54
CA LEU A 547 17.53 47.60 -2.20
C LEU A 547 16.84 48.92 -1.80
N ILE A 548 16.77 49.88 -2.72
CA ILE A 548 16.04 51.14 -2.52
C ILE A 548 14.54 50.87 -2.35
N ASP A 549 13.94 50.02 -3.20
CA ASP A 549 12.54 49.63 -3.10
C ASP A 549 12.21 48.99 -1.74
N LEU A 550 13.08 48.12 -1.21
CA LEU A 550 12.95 47.51 0.12
C LEU A 550 13.07 48.51 1.28
N LEU A 551 13.96 49.49 1.17
CA LEU A 551 14.15 50.53 2.19
C LEU A 551 12.98 51.52 2.21
N ILE A 552 12.48 51.92 1.05
CA ILE A 552 11.34 52.87 0.93
C ILE A 552 10.04 52.19 1.34
N THR A 553 9.77 50.96 0.92
CA THR A 553 8.56 50.22 1.37
C THR A 553 8.60 49.83 2.85
N GLY A 554 9.78 49.81 3.47
CA GLY A 554 9.91 49.72 4.90
C GLY A 554 9.67 51.03 5.62
N SER A 555 9.95 52.19 5.02
CA SER A 555 9.85 53.49 5.67
C SER A 555 8.39 53.96 5.72
N GLY A 556 7.63 53.47 6.69
CA GLY A 556 6.35 54.06 7.09
C GLY A 556 6.57 55.42 7.73
N SER A 557 7.04 56.42 6.98
CA SER A 557 7.06 57.80 7.44
C SER A 557 5.62 58.22 7.68
N SER A 558 5.30 58.55 8.93
CA SER A 558 4.05 59.12 9.41
C SER A 558 3.78 60.52 8.83
N SER A 559 3.67 60.64 7.50
CA SER A 559 3.29 61.86 6.79
C SER A 559 2.65 61.50 5.46
N ALA A 560 1.44 60.97 5.50
CA ALA A 560 0.58 60.91 4.33
C ALA A 560 -0.53 61.95 4.51
N VAL A 561 -0.42 63.02 3.72
CA VAL A 561 -1.53 63.94 3.43
C VAL A 561 -2.70 63.12 2.91
N GLU A 562 -3.87 63.34 3.52
CA GLU A 562 -5.13 62.70 3.18
C GLU A 562 -5.45 62.88 1.68
N LEU A 563 -5.48 61.76 0.95
CA LEU A 563 -6.28 61.59 -0.26
C LEU A 563 -6.81 60.16 -0.26
N GLY A 564 -8.14 60.06 -0.20
CA GLY A 564 -8.87 58.91 0.31
C GLY A 564 -8.69 57.61 -0.49
N ALA A 565 -8.29 56.57 0.24
CA ALA A 565 -8.68 55.19 0.02
C ALA A 565 -8.62 54.49 1.40
N ALA A 566 -9.66 53.72 1.73
CA ALA A 566 -9.90 53.16 3.05
C ALA A 566 -8.67 52.48 3.68
N SER A 567 -8.28 52.96 4.86
CA SER A 567 -7.16 52.44 5.64
C SER A 567 -7.51 51.10 6.30
N CYS A 568 -6.90 50.01 5.84
CA CYS A 568 -6.62 48.86 6.69
C CYS A 568 -5.24 49.09 7.32
N GLY A 569 -5.25 49.69 8.52
CA GLY A 569 -4.05 49.96 9.29
C GLY A 569 -3.43 48.69 9.86
N SER A 570 -2.28 48.30 9.32
CA SER A 570 -1.14 47.79 10.09
C SER A 570 0.10 48.25 9.34
N GLY A 571 0.71 49.34 9.81
CA GLY A 571 1.95 49.86 9.23
C GLY A 571 3.04 48.81 9.36
N SER A 572 3.84 48.64 8.31
CA SER A 572 4.91 47.64 8.26
C SER A 572 5.83 47.72 9.49
N LEU A 573 5.77 46.72 10.37
CA LEU A 573 6.70 46.53 11.49
C LEU A 573 7.98 45.84 10.99
N ILE A 574 8.58 46.34 9.91
CA ILE A 574 9.96 45.94 9.59
C ILE A 574 10.84 46.61 10.65
N SER A 575 11.46 45.80 11.51
CA SER A 575 12.36 46.27 12.57
C SER A 575 13.38 47.27 12.01
N THR A 576 13.58 48.39 12.70
CA THR A 576 14.59 49.41 12.35
C THR A 576 15.97 48.78 12.16
N ARG A 577 16.28 47.71 12.90
CA ARG A 577 17.51 46.92 12.78
C ARG A 577 17.65 46.17 11.46
N LEU A 578 16.56 45.66 10.90
CA LEU A 578 16.60 44.97 9.61
C LEU A 578 16.84 45.97 8.46
N ARG A 579 16.27 47.18 8.56
CA ARG A 579 16.57 48.29 7.64
C ARG A 579 18.04 48.72 7.73
N LEU A 580 18.60 48.76 8.94
CA LEU A 580 20.02 49.04 9.15
C LEU A 580 20.92 47.98 8.50
N ARG A 581 20.57 46.69 8.59
CA ARG A 581 21.32 45.62 7.91
C ARG A 581 21.22 45.72 6.39
N LEU A 582 20.04 46.01 5.84
CA LEU A 582 19.89 46.28 4.40
C LEU A 582 20.80 47.42 3.94
N LEU A 583 20.99 48.46 4.78
CA LEU A 583 21.96 49.52 4.49
C LEU A 583 23.42 49.03 4.58
N THR A 584 23.74 48.08 5.46
CA THR A 584 25.11 47.52 5.49
C THR A 584 25.45 46.71 4.23
N GLU A 585 24.45 46.11 3.56
CA GLU A 585 24.64 45.44 2.26
C GLU A 585 25.05 46.41 1.13
N VAL A 586 24.79 47.72 1.29
CA VAL A 586 25.27 48.75 0.37
C VAL A 586 26.81 48.77 0.31
N ARG A 587 27.51 48.29 1.35
CA ARG A 587 28.97 48.14 1.35
C ARG A 587 29.46 47.22 0.24
N HIS A 588 28.69 46.21 -0.16
CA HIS A 588 29.04 45.33 -1.28
C HIS A 588 28.93 46.02 -2.64
N LEU A 589 28.23 47.16 -2.70
CA LEU A 589 27.95 47.94 -3.91
C LEU A 589 28.83 49.19 -4.03
N LEU A 590 29.44 49.62 -2.93
CA LEU A 590 30.34 50.77 -2.84
C LEU A 590 31.70 50.47 -3.50
N GLY A 591 32.22 51.39 -4.32
CA GLY A 591 33.51 51.28 -5.00
C GLY A 591 33.49 50.68 -6.42
N ARG A 592 32.31 50.26 -6.92
CA ARG A 592 32.15 49.66 -8.26
C ARG A 592 31.59 50.61 -9.33
N ARG A 593 31.34 51.89 -9.02
CA ARG A 593 30.74 52.91 -9.92
C ARG A 593 29.38 52.53 -10.51
N CYS A 594 28.58 51.74 -9.78
CA CYS A 594 27.29 51.21 -10.27
C CYS A 594 26.06 51.98 -9.77
N ILE A 595 26.24 53.01 -8.92
CA ILE A 595 25.14 53.73 -8.28
C ILE A 595 24.89 55.04 -9.04
N ARG A 596 23.66 55.22 -9.54
CA ARG A 596 23.23 56.47 -10.19
C ARG A 596 23.00 57.59 -9.17
N ARG A 597 23.03 58.84 -9.63
CA ARG A 597 22.92 60.02 -8.77
C ARG A 597 21.61 60.05 -7.97
N ASP A 598 20.49 59.80 -8.63
CA ASP A 598 19.15 59.71 -8.05
C ASP A 598 19.06 58.59 -6.99
N GLN A 599 19.70 57.46 -7.25
CA GLN A 599 19.77 56.33 -6.32
C GLN A 599 20.61 56.66 -5.08
N ALA A 600 21.75 57.34 -5.26
CA ALA A 600 22.61 57.77 -4.16
C ALA A 600 21.92 58.82 -3.26
N GLU A 601 21.17 59.76 -3.84
CA GLU A 601 20.37 60.74 -3.10
C GLU A 601 19.27 60.05 -2.27
N LEU A 602 18.58 59.04 -2.82
CA LEU A 602 17.56 58.25 -2.10
C LEU A 602 18.16 57.40 -0.96
N LEU A 603 19.33 56.78 -1.17
CA LEU A 603 20.03 56.00 -0.15
C LEU A 603 20.52 56.88 1.01
N ILE A 604 21.00 58.10 0.70
CA ILE A 604 21.38 59.08 1.73
C ILE A 604 20.15 59.53 2.52
N SER A 605 19.02 59.79 1.87
CA SER A 605 17.77 60.14 2.56
C SER A 605 17.34 59.02 3.52
N ALA A 606 17.30 57.77 3.06
CA ALA A 606 16.94 56.62 3.89
C ALA A 606 17.91 56.41 5.07
N LEU A 607 19.20 56.68 4.87
CA LEU A 607 20.22 56.60 5.91
C LEU A 607 20.10 57.73 6.94
N VAL A 608 19.66 58.92 6.54
CA VAL A 608 19.37 60.04 7.45
C VAL A 608 18.12 59.75 8.28
N ASP A 609 17.05 59.24 7.66
CA ASP A 609 15.81 58.88 8.36
C ASP A 609 16.06 57.78 9.41
N LEU A 610 16.84 56.74 9.08
CA LEU A 610 17.17 55.67 10.02
C LEU A 610 18.07 56.10 11.17
N ARG A 611 18.93 57.09 10.96
CA ARG A 611 19.74 57.69 12.04
C ARG A 611 18.88 58.40 13.06
N LEU A 612 17.84 59.10 12.62
CA LEU A 612 16.90 59.77 13.50
C LEU A 612 16.16 58.75 14.37
N ASP A 613 15.73 57.63 13.78
CA ASP A 613 15.04 56.54 14.50
C ASP A 613 15.95 55.80 15.53
N THR A 614 17.26 55.72 15.29
CA THR A 614 18.21 55.05 16.21
C THR A 614 18.70 55.90 17.38
N CYS A 615 18.35 57.19 17.42
CA CYS A 615 18.93 58.16 18.35
C CYS A 615 18.33 58.08 19.78
N GLU A 616 17.31 57.25 20.01
CA GLU A 616 16.56 57.25 21.28
C GLU A 616 17.13 56.36 22.41
N ASP A 617 18.04 55.41 22.15
CA ASP A 617 18.63 54.56 23.22
C ASP A 617 20.16 54.36 23.07
N PRO A 618 20.99 54.75 24.06
CA PRO A 618 22.45 54.64 23.97
C PRO A 618 22.96 53.31 24.55
N THR A 619 23.00 52.24 23.73
CA THR A 619 23.78 51.03 24.03
C THR A 619 25.16 51.10 23.35
N GLU A 620 26.17 50.40 23.86
CA GLU A 620 27.52 50.36 23.24
C GLU A 620 27.49 49.81 21.80
N ASP A 621 26.53 48.93 21.48
CA ASP A 621 26.31 48.43 20.12
C ASP A 621 25.78 49.53 19.18
N ASN A 622 24.96 50.45 19.69
CA ASN A 622 24.44 51.58 18.92
C ASN A 622 25.52 52.62 18.57
N LYS A 623 26.61 52.71 19.34
CA LYS A 623 27.77 53.56 18.99
C LYS A 623 28.53 53.00 17.79
N LYS A 624 28.87 51.70 17.81
CA LYS A 624 29.55 51.02 16.68
C LYS A 624 28.71 51.05 15.41
N LEU A 625 27.38 50.88 15.55
CA LEU A 625 26.43 51.02 14.46
C LEU A 625 26.45 52.43 13.87
N ASN A 626 26.40 53.46 14.73
CA ASN A 626 26.45 54.84 14.28
C ASN A 626 27.75 55.16 13.53
N ASP A 627 28.90 54.66 14.01
CA ASP A 627 30.19 54.80 13.31
C ASP A 627 30.17 54.13 11.93
N LEU A 628 29.55 52.95 11.82
CA LEU A 628 29.39 52.23 10.56
C LEU A 628 28.45 52.98 9.59
N LEU A 629 27.36 53.58 10.09
CA LEU A 629 26.49 54.45 9.32
C LEU A 629 27.18 55.75 8.88
N VAL A 630 28.07 56.33 9.71
CA VAL A 630 28.92 57.48 9.33
C VAL A 630 29.81 57.07 8.17
N HIS A 631 30.45 55.92 8.28
CA HIS A 631 31.34 55.43 7.25
C HIS A 631 30.62 55.19 5.91
N ILE A 632 29.43 54.58 5.93
CA ILE A 632 28.59 54.41 4.73
C ILE A 632 28.17 55.76 4.14
N HIS A 633 27.78 56.73 4.98
CA HIS A 633 27.42 58.08 4.53
C HIS A 633 28.58 58.77 3.81
N ILE A 634 29.80 58.66 4.35
CA ILE A 634 31.00 59.23 3.73
C ILE A 634 31.28 58.56 2.37
N LEU A 635 31.17 57.23 2.29
CA LEU A 635 31.41 56.50 1.05
C LEU A 635 30.36 56.80 -0.03
N LEU A 636 29.07 56.93 0.34
CA LEU A 636 28.02 57.35 -0.58
C LEU A 636 28.22 58.80 -1.06
N ALA A 637 28.64 59.70 -0.18
CA ALA A 637 28.97 61.08 -0.53
C ALA A 637 30.18 61.16 -1.48
N GLN A 638 31.17 60.29 -1.31
CA GLN A 638 32.33 60.15 -2.21
C GLN A 638 31.93 59.63 -3.60
N GLU A 639 31.05 58.63 -3.69
CA GLU A 639 30.50 58.15 -4.97
C GLU A 639 29.68 59.24 -5.68
N LEU A 640 28.86 60.01 -4.93
CA LEU A 640 28.13 61.16 -5.45
C LEU A 640 29.06 62.25 -6.01
N THR A 641 30.12 62.60 -5.29
CA THR A 641 31.14 63.56 -5.78
C THR A 641 31.92 63.01 -6.97
N SER A 642 32.21 61.72 -7.00
CA SER A 642 32.83 61.09 -8.17
C SER A 642 31.93 61.14 -9.41
N SER A 643 30.61 60.95 -9.25
CA SER A 643 29.62 61.08 -10.33
C SER A 643 29.52 62.52 -10.86
N LEU A 644 29.69 63.51 -9.98
CA LEU A 644 29.73 64.93 -10.35
C LEU A 644 30.99 65.28 -11.15
N LEU A 645 32.15 64.77 -10.73
CA LEU A 645 33.45 65.00 -11.38
C LEU A 645 33.55 64.31 -12.76
N VAL A 646 32.95 63.14 -12.93
CA VAL A 646 32.86 62.48 -14.26
C VAL A 646 32.08 63.38 -15.23
N ARG A 647 31.02 64.06 -14.78
CA ARG A 647 30.25 64.99 -15.60
C ARG A 647 31.02 66.27 -15.93
N GLU A 648 31.79 66.81 -14.99
CA GLU A 648 32.68 67.96 -15.27
C GLU A 648 33.79 67.63 -16.26
N SER A 649 34.34 66.41 -16.23
CA SER A 649 35.33 65.96 -17.22
C SER A 649 34.74 65.77 -18.62
N GLN A 650 33.48 65.32 -18.73
CA GLN A 650 32.77 65.28 -20.02
C GLN A 650 32.44 66.68 -20.55
N ILE A 651 32.08 67.62 -19.67
CA ILE A 651 31.81 69.02 -20.08
C ILE A 651 33.12 69.71 -20.51
N ASN A 652 34.23 69.48 -19.80
CA ASN A 652 35.54 70.05 -20.16
C ASN A 652 36.12 69.45 -21.46
N ASN A 653 35.85 68.18 -21.77
CA ASN A 653 36.22 67.57 -23.06
C ASN A 653 35.39 68.11 -24.25
N VAL A 654 34.16 68.60 -24.02
CA VAL A 654 33.36 69.27 -25.06
C VAL A 654 33.85 70.71 -25.30
N VAL A 655 34.39 71.39 -24.29
CA VAL A 655 34.87 72.79 -24.42
C VAL A 655 36.28 72.88 -25.02
N LEU A 656 37.15 71.89 -24.83
CA LEU A 656 38.51 71.87 -25.40
C LEU A 656 38.62 71.23 -26.80
N GLY A 657 37.54 70.64 -27.33
CA GLY A 657 37.46 70.15 -28.71
C GLY A 657 37.03 71.19 -29.76
N GLY A 658 36.82 72.44 -29.34
CA GLY A 658 36.25 73.52 -30.18
C GLY A 658 37.25 74.53 -30.76
N VAL A 659 38.55 74.25 -30.77
CA VAL A 659 39.55 75.06 -31.50
C VAL A 659 40.48 74.15 -32.31
N VAL A 660 39.96 73.65 -33.44
CA VAL A 660 40.67 73.49 -34.73
C VAL A 660 39.72 73.93 -35.82
#